data_AF-A0A6G6K884-F1
#
_entry.id   AF-A0A6G6K884-F1
#
_cell.length_a   1.000
_cell.length_b   1.000
_cell.length_c   1.000
_cell.angle_alpha   90.00
_cell.angle_beta   90.00
_cell.angle_gamma   90.00
#
_symmetry.space_group_name_H-M   'P 1'
#
loop_
_entity.id
_entity.type
_entity.pdbx_description
1 polymer ?
#
loop_
_entity_poly.entity_id
_entity_poly.type
_entity_poly.pdbx_seq_one_letter_code
_entity_poly.pdbx_strand_id
1 'polypeptide(L)'
;MPFDFEPTEISESPDFSMQARETTEGEAQANVTFSLRSQGERPLGKSGELSGVAKMDPREALLYLEEARDRANEQAMVRLAEIAQEIEHKPNTDNTLDENQRTRFQRQRIWIQTKLESDNRTLIHSDLPALAGYHTDPILVKPTELHRQVVYQGLNQNIYQSLGVQDGEERGTAMLTRSVGTSKVDELLGTHVISEEKYGVDEHGRPIGISVRVDGFGVIGKLPERREYQLDVDYSRPEIQKGLYDLEVIDYITGQVDRHPGNIFIDPETGAVKGIDNDLSFPSRSREDVLGNLGDALGKPVVNKPLFMHEDTARKIENLSPERLRQTLRALKYPGEENRGKLTPEEIEGAVTRLKEMKEHVRVLRGTGHVVAEFNQQTYNEAIEHQKASFARENANREETERSLDTVMGPQAVGRSNKTSYLGSIYCEQRKTEIAIEEGEARDRLDPEGVRQATNSTGKSTRNPEQAELTRLETERRNELRPRETEPQQQDFERLNARVAQMNRRLERLEHPNLWDRFKAIWHGGVEGAKRAFNGKRLEALQEMDERNRIIEGNINLTLDEERGARWDQAKQNVQNARLQDQGNNVGLNQSQHVDVNLGEEIDGRLLLNPEKLGLVDTKPHKPGFALKDSSEISIDDGEKVELNKQSSVRDLMRSRDSDKSPKVTNEPEHELDDDSVRSQVGVKKTDPTTQKGQSLKTQ
;
A
#
# COMPACT_ATOMS: atom_id res chain seq x y z
N MET A 1 14.36 -28.76 -6.83
CA MET A 1 12.93 -28.89 -6.50
C MET A 1 12.74 -28.03 -5.26
N PRO A 2 11.78 -27.11 -5.22
CA PRO A 2 11.46 -26.40 -3.99
C PRO A 2 11.16 -27.42 -2.89
N PHE A 3 11.54 -27.11 -1.65
CA PHE A 3 11.17 -27.98 -0.53
C PHE A 3 9.64 -27.97 -0.36
N ASP A 4 9.07 -29.06 0.18
CA ASP A 4 7.63 -29.19 0.35
C ASP A 4 6.99 -28.11 1.25
N PHE A 5 7.79 -27.33 1.97
CA PHE A 5 7.33 -26.22 2.82
C PHE A 5 7.47 -24.83 2.16
N GLU A 6 8.10 -24.72 0.99
CA GLU A 6 8.33 -23.42 0.35
C GLU A 6 7.09 -22.91 -0.40
N PRO A 7 6.85 -21.59 -0.39
CA PRO A 7 5.88 -20.99 -1.29
C PRO A 7 6.33 -21.20 -2.74
N THR A 8 5.47 -21.79 -3.55
CA THR A 8 5.68 -21.92 -5.00
C THR A 8 5.37 -20.62 -5.73
N GLU A 9 5.99 -20.40 -6.90
CA GLU A 9 5.66 -19.26 -7.78
C GLU A 9 4.19 -19.28 -8.25
N ILE A 10 3.64 -20.48 -8.41
CA ILE A 10 2.24 -20.74 -8.72
C ILE A 10 1.69 -21.63 -7.62
N SER A 11 0.79 -21.10 -6.79
CA SER A 11 0.14 -21.88 -5.73
C SER A 11 -0.98 -22.74 -6.30
N GLU A 12 -1.02 -24.01 -5.91
CA GLU A 12 -2.04 -24.94 -6.36
C GLU A 12 -3.22 -24.92 -5.37
N SER A 13 -4.43 -25.28 -5.83
CA SER A 13 -5.63 -25.26 -4.99
C SER A 13 -5.55 -26.07 -3.69
N PRO A 14 -4.79 -27.20 -3.59
CA PRO A 14 -4.61 -27.88 -2.31
C PRO A 14 -3.78 -27.09 -1.29
N ASP A 15 -3.03 -26.06 -1.72
CA ASP A 15 -2.19 -25.25 -0.82
C ASP A 15 -3.02 -24.18 -0.06
N PHE A 16 -4.29 -23.95 -0.41
CA PHE A 16 -5.12 -22.92 0.21
C PHE A 16 -6.63 -23.17 0.15
N SER A 17 -7.36 -22.64 1.12
CA SER A 17 -8.81 -22.48 1.03
C SER A 17 -9.18 -21.11 0.49
N MET A 18 -10.18 -21.07 -0.39
CA MET A 18 -10.79 -19.84 -0.88
C MET A 18 -12.16 -19.64 -0.22
N GLN A 19 -12.43 -18.42 0.24
CA GLN A 19 -13.77 -18.00 0.65
C GLN A 19 -14.12 -16.71 -0.08
N ALA A 20 -15.29 -16.67 -0.73
CA ALA A 20 -15.76 -15.46 -1.39
C ALA A 20 -15.83 -14.33 -0.36
N ARG A 21 -15.24 -13.16 -0.66
CA ARG A 21 -15.43 -12.00 0.21
C ARG A 21 -16.83 -11.50 -0.02
N GLU A 22 -17.62 -11.43 1.05
CA GLU A 22 -18.89 -10.71 1.00
C GLU A 22 -18.57 -9.27 0.59
N THR A 23 -18.97 -8.91 -0.63
CA THR A 23 -18.96 -7.51 -1.04
C THR A 23 -19.97 -6.80 -0.16
N THR A 24 -19.54 -5.80 0.60
CA THR A 24 -20.47 -4.93 1.33
C THR A 24 -21.56 -4.48 0.36
N GLU A 25 -22.83 -4.65 0.72
CA GLU A 25 -23.95 -4.25 -0.15
C GLU A 25 -23.72 -2.84 -0.72
N GLY A 26 -23.57 -2.75 -2.04
CA GLY A 26 -23.36 -1.48 -2.74
C GLY A 26 -21.93 -1.20 -3.21
N GLU A 27 -20.93 -1.95 -2.74
CA GLU A 27 -19.57 -1.84 -3.25
C GLU A 27 -19.38 -2.75 -4.47
N ALA A 28 -19.46 -2.16 -5.66
CA ALA A 28 -19.00 -2.83 -6.86
C ALA A 28 -17.46 -2.87 -6.82
N GLN A 29 -16.90 -4.05 -6.56
CA GLN A 29 -15.46 -4.26 -6.76
C GLN A 29 -15.18 -4.43 -8.25
N ALA A 30 -13.99 -3.99 -8.67
CA ALA A 30 -13.58 -4.11 -10.07
C ALA A 30 -13.35 -5.56 -10.50
N ASN A 31 -13.14 -6.45 -9.53
CA ASN A 31 -12.84 -7.86 -9.71
C ASN A 31 -13.55 -8.71 -8.66
N VAL A 32 -13.80 -9.98 -8.98
CA VAL A 32 -14.27 -10.98 -8.01
C VAL A 32 -13.09 -11.34 -7.11
N THR A 33 -13.24 -11.08 -5.81
CA THR A 33 -12.18 -11.31 -4.82
C THR A 33 -12.55 -12.35 -3.76
N PHE A 34 -11.53 -13.07 -3.29
CA PHE A 34 -11.66 -14.13 -2.31
C PHE A 34 -10.65 -13.90 -1.19
N SER A 35 -11.01 -14.20 0.05
CA SER A 35 -10.05 -14.35 1.13
C SER A 35 -9.39 -15.71 0.99
N LEU A 36 -8.07 -15.72 1.03
CA LEU A 36 -7.26 -16.94 1.03
C LEU A 36 -6.72 -17.23 2.42
N ARG A 37 -6.68 -18.51 2.75
CA ARG A 37 -5.93 -19.04 3.88
C ARG A 37 -5.12 -20.25 3.42
N SER A 38 -3.84 -20.25 3.70
CA SER A 38 -2.97 -21.39 3.43
C SER A 38 -3.49 -22.64 4.17
N GLN A 39 -3.41 -23.78 3.49
CA GLN A 39 -3.67 -25.11 4.04
C GLN A 39 -2.33 -25.85 4.20
N GLY A 40 -2.12 -26.43 5.38
CA GLY A 40 -0.92 -27.23 5.65
C GLY A 40 0.33 -26.39 6.01
N GLU A 41 1.51 -26.89 5.62
CA GLU A 41 2.79 -26.28 6.00
C GLU A 41 3.22 -25.13 5.07
N ARG A 42 2.73 -25.08 3.82
CA ARG A 42 3.16 -24.10 2.80
C ARG A 42 2.52 -22.74 3.01
N PRO A 43 3.28 -21.69 3.36
CA PRO A 43 2.74 -20.35 3.50
C PRO A 43 2.40 -19.73 2.14
N LEU A 44 1.56 -18.68 2.15
CA LEU A 44 1.30 -17.88 0.97
C LEU A 44 2.45 -16.90 0.69
N GLY A 45 3.10 -16.34 1.70
CA GLY A 45 4.21 -15.41 1.52
C GLY A 45 5.58 -15.99 1.87
N LYS A 46 6.65 -15.39 1.32
CA LYS A 46 8.04 -15.74 1.63
C LYS A 46 8.40 -15.57 3.11
N SER A 47 7.72 -14.68 3.83
CA SER A 47 7.95 -14.47 5.27
C SER A 47 7.00 -15.29 6.14
N GLY A 48 6.29 -16.28 5.56
CA GLY A 48 5.43 -17.19 6.29
C GLY A 48 3.97 -16.75 6.40
N GLU A 49 3.53 -15.72 5.69
CA GLU A 49 2.15 -15.24 5.73
C GLU A 49 1.16 -16.36 5.36
N LEU A 50 0.15 -16.58 6.21
CA LEU A 50 -0.85 -17.64 6.05
C LEU A 50 -2.15 -17.17 5.39
N SER A 51 -2.27 -15.89 5.08
CA SER A 51 -3.48 -15.30 4.51
C SER A 51 -3.18 -14.31 3.41
N GLY A 52 -4.15 -14.09 2.54
CA GLY A 52 -4.05 -13.19 1.41
C GLY A 52 -5.40 -12.92 0.79
N VAL A 53 -5.39 -12.18 -0.32
CA VAL A 53 -6.57 -11.93 -1.15
C VAL A 53 -6.30 -12.49 -2.53
N ALA A 54 -7.20 -13.35 -3.01
CA ALA A 54 -7.20 -13.78 -4.39
C ALA A 54 -8.09 -12.87 -5.23
N LYS A 55 -7.64 -12.61 -6.46
CA LYS A 55 -8.39 -11.95 -7.51
C LYS A 55 -8.49 -12.90 -8.69
N MET A 56 -9.70 -13.08 -9.21
CA MET A 56 -9.91 -13.86 -10.41
C MET A 56 -9.56 -13.03 -11.66
N ASP A 57 -9.02 -13.67 -12.68
CA ASP A 57 -8.82 -13.04 -14.00
C ASP A 57 -10.16 -12.43 -14.50
N PRO A 58 -10.22 -11.20 -15.04
CA PRO A 58 -11.49 -10.53 -15.34
C PRO A 58 -12.42 -11.32 -16.27
N ARG A 59 -11.87 -12.10 -17.21
CA ARG A 59 -12.64 -12.97 -18.09
C ARG A 59 -13.25 -14.14 -17.32
N GLU A 60 -12.45 -14.80 -16.50
CA GLU A 60 -12.92 -15.89 -15.63
C GLU A 60 -13.92 -15.38 -14.60
N ALA A 61 -13.72 -14.17 -14.07
CA ALA A 61 -14.61 -13.49 -13.14
C ALA A 61 -15.99 -13.23 -13.77
N LEU A 62 -16.03 -12.77 -15.03
CA LEU A 62 -17.28 -12.56 -15.75
C LEU A 62 -18.04 -13.88 -15.94
N LEU A 63 -17.35 -14.92 -16.43
CA LEU A 63 -17.94 -16.25 -16.61
C LEU A 63 -18.47 -16.81 -15.28
N TYR A 64 -17.68 -16.69 -14.21
CA TYR A 64 -18.08 -17.09 -12.86
C TYR A 64 -19.35 -16.38 -12.39
N LEU A 65 -19.43 -15.06 -12.60
CA LEU A 65 -20.58 -14.25 -12.21
C LEU A 65 -21.82 -14.56 -13.07
N GLU A 66 -21.66 -14.79 -14.36
CA GLU A 66 -22.75 -15.19 -15.26
C GLU A 66 -23.33 -16.54 -14.86
N GLU A 67 -22.49 -17.55 -14.63
CA GLU A 67 -22.94 -18.85 -14.14
C GLU A 67 -23.62 -18.76 -12.77
N ALA A 68 -23.08 -17.95 -11.85
CA ALA A 68 -23.67 -17.75 -10.53
C ALA A 68 -25.03 -17.04 -10.63
N ARG A 69 -25.13 -16.02 -11.49
CA ARG A 69 -26.37 -15.30 -11.79
C ARG A 69 -27.41 -16.25 -12.34
N ASP A 70 -27.04 -17.08 -13.31
CA ASP A 70 -27.98 -17.96 -14.00
C ASP A 70 -28.54 -19.02 -13.06
N ARG A 71 -27.69 -19.65 -12.22
CA ARG A 71 -28.14 -20.56 -11.15
C ARG A 71 -29.06 -19.87 -10.14
N ALA A 72 -28.71 -18.65 -9.70
CA ALA A 72 -29.57 -17.89 -8.78
C ALA A 72 -30.90 -17.50 -9.43
N ASN A 73 -30.88 -17.19 -10.73
CA ASN A 73 -32.06 -16.85 -11.49
C ASN A 73 -32.99 -18.05 -11.66
N GLU A 74 -32.46 -19.25 -11.89
CA GLU A 74 -33.26 -20.50 -11.91
C GLU A 74 -33.99 -20.71 -10.59
N GLN A 75 -33.30 -20.56 -9.45
CA GLN A 75 -33.92 -20.64 -8.13
C GLN A 75 -35.00 -19.57 -7.92
N ALA A 76 -34.73 -18.35 -8.38
CA ALA A 76 -35.70 -17.26 -8.31
C ALA A 76 -36.92 -17.50 -9.19
N MET A 77 -36.77 -18.12 -10.37
CA MET A 77 -37.92 -18.50 -11.20
C MET A 77 -38.81 -19.54 -10.51
N VAL A 78 -38.21 -20.51 -9.81
CA VAL A 78 -38.99 -21.47 -8.98
C VAL A 78 -39.74 -20.71 -7.88
N ARG A 79 -39.06 -19.83 -7.16
CA ARG A 79 -39.68 -19.03 -6.08
C ARG A 79 -40.79 -18.11 -6.60
N LEU A 80 -40.62 -17.52 -7.78
CA LEU A 80 -41.67 -16.70 -8.41
C LEU A 80 -42.91 -17.53 -8.75
N ALA A 81 -42.74 -18.77 -9.22
CA ALA A 81 -43.87 -19.66 -9.48
C ALA A 81 -44.64 -19.98 -8.19
N GLU A 82 -43.96 -20.19 -7.07
CA GLU A 82 -44.59 -20.36 -5.74
C GLU A 82 -45.34 -19.11 -5.32
N ILE A 83 -44.72 -17.93 -5.44
CA ILE A 83 -45.36 -16.64 -5.11
C ILE A 83 -46.59 -16.40 -5.98
N ALA A 84 -46.54 -16.77 -7.27
CA ALA A 84 -47.70 -16.68 -8.15
C ALA A 84 -48.88 -17.53 -7.61
N GLN A 85 -48.59 -18.74 -7.10
CA GLN A 85 -49.60 -19.58 -6.46
C GLN A 85 -50.10 -18.96 -5.15
N GLU A 86 -49.21 -18.46 -4.27
CA GLU A 86 -49.59 -17.79 -3.02
C GLU A 86 -50.55 -16.61 -3.29
N ILE A 87 -50.21 -15.77 -4.27
CA ILE A 87 -50.99 -14.59 -4.68
C ILE A 87 -52.32 -15.00 -5.32
N GLU A 88 -52.39 -16.12 -6.03
CA GLU A 88 -53.64 -16.62 -6.60
C GLU A 88 -54.64 -17.06 -5.51
N HIS A 89 -54.16 -17.64 -4.41
CA HIS A 89 -55.02 -18.13 -3.33
C HIS A 89 -55.44 -17.03 -2.35
N LYS A 90 -54.59 -16.02 -2.11
CA LYS A 90 -54.79 -15.02 -1.06
C LYS A 90 -56.06 -14.15 -1.22
N PRO A 91 -56.37 -13.56 -2.39
CA PRO A 91 -57.62 -12.82 -2.60
C PRO A 91 -58.87 -13.66 -2.39
N ASN A 92 -58.81 -14.97 -2.69
CA ASN A 92 -59.96 -15.87 -2.58
C ASN A 92 -60.21 -16.35 -1.15
N THR A 93 -59.20 -16.27 -0.27
CA THR A 93 -59.26 -16.80 1.09
C THR A 93 -59.33 -15.71 2.15
N ASP A 94 -58.81 -14.52 1.86
CA ASP A 94 -58.81 -13.38 2.78
C ASP A 94 -59.91 -12.37 2.43
N ASN A 95 -61.02 -12.45 3.16
CA ASN A 95 -62.16 -11.54 3.02
C ASN A 95 -61.89 -10.14 3.58
N THR A 96 -60.74 -9.90 4.24
CA THR A 96 -60.39 -8.59 4.80
C THR A 96 -59.75 -7.65 3.78
N LEU A 97 -59.36 -8.17 2.60
CA LEU A 97 -58.73 -7.39 1.54
C LEU A 97 -59.72 -6.47 0.83
N ASP A 98 -59.36 -5.18 0.74
CA ASP A 98 -60.11 -4.20 -0.05
C ASP A 98 -59.88 -4.36 -1.56
N GLU A 99 -60.68 -3.66 -2.37
CA GLU A 99 -60.63 -3.73 -3.83
C GLU A 99 -59.28 -3.28 -4.41
N ASN A 100 -58.62 -2.31 -3.78
CA ASN A 100 -57.32 -1.81 -4.22
C ASN A 100 -56.22 -2.86 -3.98
N GLN A 101 -56.27 -3.53 -2.83
CA GLN A 101 -55.37 -4.63 -2.48
C GLN A 101 -55.56 -5.82 -3.43
N ARG A 102 -56.82 -6.19 -3.75
CA ARG A 102 -57.13 -7.23 -4.74
C ARG A 102 -56.59 -6.87 -6.12
N THR A 103 -56.81 -5.65 -6.57
CA THR A 103 -56.26 -5.13 -7.84
C THR A 103 -54.73 -5.19 -7.86
N ARG A 104 -54.07 -4.84 -6.74
CA ARG A 104 -52.61 -4.92 -6.62
C ARG A 104 -52.11 -6.35 -6.74
N PHE A 105 -52.72 -7.31 -6.05
CA PHE A 105 -52.38 -8.73 -6.17
C PHE A 105 -52.59 -9.25 -7.59
N GLN A 106 -53.67 -8.86 -8.26
CA GLN A 106 -53.91 -9.26 -9.65
C GLN A 106 -52.84 -8.71 -10.61
N ARG A 107 -52.47 -7.42 -10.48
CA ARG A 107 -51.38 -6.83 -11.27
C ARG A 107 -50.05 -7.52 -11.04
N GLN A 108 -49.76 -7.82 -9.77
CA GLN A 108 -48.55 -8.53 -9.39
C GLN A 108 -48.50 -9.94 -9.99
N ARG A 109 -49.61 -10.70 -9.90
CA ARG A 109 -49.73 -12.02 -10.53
C ARG A 109 -49.48 -11.96 -12.04
N ILE A 110 -50.14 -11.03 -12.74
CA ILE A 110 -49.98 -10.87 -14.20
C ILE A 110 -48.51 -10.59 -14.54
N TRP A 111 -47.86 -9.71 -13.78
CA TRP A 111 -46.44 -9.42 -13.98
C TRP A 111 -45.58 -10.68 -13.79
N ILE A 112 -45.81 -11.45 -12.71
CA ILE A 112 -45.04 -12.67 -12.43
C ILE A 112 -45.23 -13.70 -13.55
N GLN A 113 -46.48 -13.94 -13.97
CA GLN A 113 -46.78 -14.87 -15.07
C GLN A 113 -46.09 -14.43 -16.37
N THR A 114 -46.17 -13.13 -16.69
CA THR A 114 -45.49 -12.56 -17.86
C THR A 114 -43.98 -12.78 -17.79
N LYS A 115 -43.36 -12.60 -16.61
CA LYS A 115 -41.91 -12.82 -16.42
C LYS A 115 -41.54 -14.31 -16.58
N LEU A 116 -42.32 -15.22 -16.01
CA LEU A 116 -42.12 -16.67 -16.14
C LEU A 116 -42.26 -17.16 -17.58
N GLU A 117 -43.16 -16.57 -18.35
CA GLU A 117 -43.42 -16.92 -19.76
C GLU A 117 -42.45 -16.23 -20.73
N SER A 118 -41.73 -15.19 -20.28
CA SER A 118 -40.81 -14.43 -21.13
C SER A 118 -39.56 -15.24 -21.51
N ASP A 119 -39.00 -14.94 -22.69
CA ASP A 119 -37.70 -15.47 -23.13
C ASP A 119 -36.55 -14.88 -22.29
N ASN A 120 -36.68 -13.62 -21.84
CA ASN A 120 -35.71 -12.99 -20.95
C ASN A 120 -36.15 -13.13 -19.48
N ARG A 121 -35.83 -14.27 -18.90
CA ARG A 121 -36.14 -14.59 -17.50
C ARG A 121 -35.20 -13.94 -16.49
N THR A 122 -34.22 -13.15 -16.91
CA THR A 122 -33.24 -12.54 -15.99
C THR A 122 -33.92 -11.51 -15.08
N LEU A 123 -33.84 -11.71 -13.77
CA LEU A 123 -34.28 -10.70 -12.81
C LEU A 123 -33.23 -9.59 -12.67
N ILE A 124 -33.69 -8.35 -12.75
CA ILE A 124 -32.88 -7.15 -12.54
C ILE A 124 -33.44 -6.31 -11.40
N HIS A 125 -32.65 -5.39 -10.86
CA HIS A 125 -33.04 -4.63 -9.66
C HIS A 125 -34.37 -3.85 -9.84
N SER A 126 -34.63 -3.33 -11.05
CA SER A 126 -35.89 -2.63 -11.36
C SER A 126 -37.13 -3.53 -11.37
N ASP A 127 -36.97 -4.85 -11.31
CA ASP A 127 -38.08 -5.81 -11.21
C ASP A 127 -38.58 -5.94 -9.76
N LEU A 128 -37.73 -5.71 -8.75
CA LEU A 128 -38.06 -5.93 -7.34
C LEU A 128 -39.28 -5.14 -6.85
N PRO A 129 -39.49 -3.85 -7.22
CA PRO A 129 -40.69 -3.11 -6.80
C PRO A 129 -42.01 -3.75 -7.26
N ALA A 130 -42.02 -4.48 -8.38
CA ALA A 130 -43.21 -5.18 -8.87
C ALA A 130 -43.62 -6.36 -7.95
N LEU A 131 -42.68 -6.86 -7.13
CA LEU A 131 -42.87 -7.98 -6.21
C LEU A 131 -43.46 -7.58 -4.85
N ALA A 132 -43.72 -6.29 -4.62
CA ALA A 132 -44.39 -5.79 -3.42
C ALA A 132 -43.78 -6.38 -2.13
N GLY A 133 -44.56 -7.09 -1.30
CA GLY A 133 -44.09 -7.66 -0.03
C GLY A 133 -42.95 -8.70 -0.14
N TYR A 134 -42.62 -9.16 -1.35
CA TYR A 134 -41.58 -10.14 -1.60
C TYR A 134 -40.26 -9.54 -2.10
N HIS A 135 -40.15 -8.21 -2.23
CA HIS A 135 -38.95 -7.55 -2.75
C HIS A 135 -37.69 -7.73 -1.89
N THR A 136 -37.84 -8.16 -0.63
CA THR A 136 -36.75 -8.48 0.30
C THR A 136 -36.48 -9.99 0.40
N ASP A 137 -37.15 -10.83 -0.38
CA ASP A 137 -36.89 -12.28 -0.41
C ASP A 137 -35.46 -12.52 -0.91
N PRO A 138 -34.55 -13.11 -0.09
CA PRO A 138 -33.14 -13.28 -0.47
C PRO A 138 -32.96 -14.08 -1.77
N ILE A 139 -33.88 -15.01 -2.08
CA ILE A 139 -33.83 -15.81 -3.32
C ILE A 139 -34.08 -14.92 -4.54
N LEU A 140 -34.92 -13.89 -4.41
CA LEU A 140 -35.26 -12.95 -5.49
C LEU A 140 -34.25 -11.79 -5.59
N VAL A 141 -33.66 -11.37 -4.47
CA VAL A 141 -32.66 -10.29 -4.41
C VAL A 141 -31.34 -10.74 -5.04
N LYS A 142 -30.85 -11.93 -4.67
CA LYS A 142 -29.54 -12.45 -5.09
C LYS A 142 -29.27 -12.41 -6.61
N PRO A 143 -30.15 -12.87 -7.51
CA PRO A 143 -29.89 -12.78 -8.95
C PRO A 143 -29.80 -11.33 -9.45
N THR A 144 -30.53 -10.39 -8.84
CA THR A 144 -30.46 -8.98 -9.23
C THR A 144 -29.13 -8.33 -8.84
N GLU A 145 -28.56 -8.72 -7.70
CA GLU A 145 -27.24 -8.30 -7.25
C GLU A 145 -26.14 -8.87 -8.15
N LEU A 146 -26.21 -10.16 -8.46
CA LEU A 146 -25.29 -10.82 -9.37
C LEU A 146 -25.37 -10.22 -10.78
N HIS A 147 -26.57 -9.95 -11.29
CA HIS A 147 -26.73 -9.25 -12.57
C HIS A 147 -26.07 -7.87 -12.54
N ARG A 148 -26.25 -7.11 -11.45
CA ARG A 148 -25.57 -5.82 -11.27
C ARG A 148 -24.06 -5.98 -11.29
N GLN A 149 -23.51 -7.01 -10.63
CA GLN A 149 -22.07 -7.31 -10.65
C GLN A 149 -21.58 -7.68 -12.05
N VAL A 150 -22.32 -8.50 -12.82
CA VAL A 150 -22.00 -8.80 -14.23
C VAL A 150 -21.90 -7.52 -15.06
N VAL A 151 -22.89 -6.63 -14.93
CA VAL A 151 -22.89 -5.34 -15.64
C VAL A 151 -21.69 -4.49 -15.23
N TYR A 152 -21.39 -4.38 -13.93
CA TYR A 152 -20.23 -3.63 -13.46
C TYR A 152 -18.92 -4.24 -13.95
N GLN A 153 -18.77 -5.56 -13.93
CA GLN A 153 -17.58 -6.24 -14.44
C GLN A 153 -17.37 -5.92 -15.93
N GLY A 154 -18.45 -5.92 -16.72
CA GLY A 154 -18.41 -5.49 -18.12
C GLY A 154 -18.03 -4.02 -18.30
N LEU A 155 -18.49 -3.12 -17.42
CA LEU A 155 -18.09 -1.71 -17.46
C LEU A 155 -16.61 -1.50 -17.09
N ASN A 156 -16.09 -2.25 -16.13
CA ASN A 156 -14.66 -2.17 -15.75
C ASN A 156 -13.74 -2.62 -16.89
N GLN A 157 -14.20 -3.51 -17.76
CA GLN A 157 -13.47 -3.85 -18.99
C GLN A 157 -13.22 -2.61 -19.88
N ASN A 158 -14.10 -1.61 -19.87
CA ASN A 158 -13.89 -0.35 -20.58
C ASN A 158 -12.78 0.51 -19.95
N ILE A 159 -12.61 0.45 -18.62
CA ILE A 159 -11.48 1.12 -17.95
C ILE A 159 -10.16 0.47 -18.40
N TYR A 160 -10.12 -0.85 -18.58
CA TYR A 160 -8.92 -1.51 -19.10
C TYR A 160 -8.62 -1.10 -20.55
N GLN A 161 -9.65 -0.89 -21.39
CA GLN A 161 -9.45 -0.36 -22.74
C GLN A 161 -8.80 1.03 -22.74
N SER A 162 -9.15 1.91 -21.78
CA SER A 162 -8.58 3.25 -21.68
C SER A 162 -7.07 3.23 -21.37
N LEU A 163 -6.59 2.19 -20.67
CA LEU A 163 -5.16 1.92 -20.44
C LEU A 163 -4.40 1.43 -21.69
N GLY A 164 -5.07 1.40 -22.84
CA GLY A 164 -4.47 0.95 -24.10
C GLY A 164 -4.39 -0.57 -24.23
N VAL A 165 -5.19 -1.30 -23.45
CA VAL A 165 -5.46 -2.72 -23.71
C VAL A 165 -6.34 -2.77 -24.96
N GLN A 166 -5.72 -2.92 -26.14
CA GLN A 166 -6.45 -3.00 -27.41
C GLN A 166 -7.39 -4.21 -27.41
N ASP A 167 -8.57 -4.05 -28.02
CA ASP A 167 -9.55 -5.11 -28.22
C ASP A 167 -8.95 -6.27 -29.02
N GLY A 168 -8.82 -7.41 -28.35
CA GLY A 168 -8.48 -8.70 -28.93
C GLY A 168 -8.76 -9.77 -27.88
N GLU A 169 -9.32 -10.92 -28.29
CA GLU A 169 -9.79 -12.01 -27.41
C GLU A 169 -8.72 -12.53 -26.42
N GLU A 170 -7.44 -12.22 -26.63
CA GLU A 170 -6.32 -12.66 -25.81
C GLU A 170 -5.83 -11.62 -24.78
N ARG A 171 -6.12 -10.32 -24.92
CA ARG A 171 -5.37 -9.25 -24.20
C ARG A 171 -5.99 -8.73 -22.91
N GLY A 172 -7.26 -9.05 -22.61
CA GLY A 172 -7.91 -8.70 -21.34
C GLY A 172 -7.39 -9.45 -20.10
N THR A 173 -6.43 -10.35 -20.26
CA THR A 173 -6.01 -11.34 -19.25
C THR A 173 -4.71 -10.99 -18.50
N ALA A 174 -4.08 -9.85 -18.83
CA ALA A 174 -2.79 -9.49 -18.26
C ALA A 174 -2.85 -8.89 -16.84
N MET A 175 -4.04 -8.69 -16.25
CA MET A 175 -4.19 -8.04 -14.94
C MET A 175 -3.46 -8.75 -13.81
N LEU A 176 -3.54 -10.09 -13.78
CA LEU A 176 -2.83 -10.87 -12.78
C LEU A 176 -1.31 -10.70 -12.97
N THR A 177 -0.84 -10.74 -14.21
CA THR A 177 0.56 -10.51 -14.56
C THR A 177 1.05 -9.11 -14.27
N ARG A 178 0.20 -8.08 -14.37
CA ARG A 178 0.54 -6.72 -13.97
C ARG A 178 0.78 -6.62 -12.46
N SER A 179 -0.04 -7.30 -11.65
CA SER A 179 0.18 -7.37 -10.21
C SER A 179 1.50 -8.06 -9.88
N VAL A 180 1.71 -9.27 -10.41
CA VAL A 180 2.95 -10.04 -10.23
C VAL A 180 4.16 -9.27 -10.74
N GLY A 181 4.06 -8.67 -11.92
CA GLY A 181 5.10 -7.86 -12.53
C GLY A 181 5.49 -6.66 -11.67
N THR A 182 4.52 -6.00 -11.02
CA THR A 182 4.80 -4.88 -10.11
C THR A 182 5.60 -5.35 -8.90
N SER A 183 5.20 -6.46 -8.27
CA SER A 183 5.94 -7.07 -7.17
C SER A 183 7.35 -7.51 -7.59
N LYS A 184 7.53 -7.99 -8.82
CA LYS A 184 8.87 -8.34 -9.37
C LYS A 184 9.74 -7.12 -9.67
N VAL A 185 9.15 -5.98 -10.04
CA VAL A 185 9.90 -4.72 -10.17
C VAL A 185 10.36 -4.20 -8.81
N ASP A 186 9.50 -4.29 -7.78
CA ASP A 186 9.85 -3.96 -6.39
C ASP A 186 10.96 -4.87 -5.85
N GLU A 187 10.87 -6.19 -6.10
CA GLU A 187 11.93 -7.17 -5.77
C GLU A 187 13.25 -6.84 -6.49
N LEU A 188 13.18 -6.47 -7.77
CA LEU A 188 14.35 -6.13 -8.56
C LEU A 188 15.06 -4.85 -8.09
N LEU A 189 14.31 -3.87 -7.59
CA LEU A 189 14.86 -2.64 -6.99
C LEU A 189 15.25 -2.84 -5.52
N GLY A 190 14.66 -3.81 -4.83
CA GLY A 190 14.89 -4.06 -3.40
C GLY A 190 14.35 -2.93 -2.54
N THR A 191 13.23 -2.31 -2.93
CA THR A 191 12.52 -1.29 -2.14
C THR A 191 11.59 -1.92 -1.12
N HIS A 192 11.05 -3.11 -1.42
CA HIS A 192 10.15 -3.88 -0.57
C HIS A 192 8.91 -3.08 -0.14
N VAL A 193 8.35 -2.28 -1.04
CA VAL A 193 7.17 -1.43 -0.79
C VAL A 193 5.91 -1.94 -1.47
N ILE A 194 5.96 -3.07 -2.19
CA ILE A 194 4.79 -3.71 -2.76
C ILE A 194 4.47 -4.97 -1.96
N SER A 195 3.18 -5.34 -1.89
CA SER A 195 2.77 -6.67 -1.44
C SER A 195 3.44 -7.75 -2.28
N GLU A 196 3.67 -8.91 -1.70
CA GLU A 196 4.05 -10.05 -2.53
C GLU A 196 2.83 -10.44 -3.38
N GLU A 197 3.03 -10.46 -4.70
CA GLU A 197 2.01 -10.84 -5.68
C GLU A 197 2.49 -12.09 -6.40
N LYS A 198 1.64 -13.11 -6.46
CA LYS A 198 1.95 -14.37 -7.15
C LYS A 198 0.73 -14.94 -7.87
N TYR A 199 0.97 -15.95 -8.68
CA TYR A 199 -0.12 -16.67 -9.34
C TYR A 199 -0.64 -17.80 -8.45
N GLY A 200 -1.88 -18.18 -8.68
CA GLY A 200 -2.44 -19.43 -8.19
C GLY A 200 -3.40 -20.03 -9.21
N VAL A 201 -3.87 -21.23 -8.91
CA VAL A 201 -4.90 -21.93 -9.68
C VAL A 201 -5.97 -22.42 -8.72
N ASP A 202 -7.23 -22.12 -9.01
CA ASP A 202 -8.36 -22.56 -8.16
C ASP A 202 -8.70 -24.05 -8.36
N GLU A 203 -9.71 -24.55 -7.63
CA GLU A 203 -10.14 -25.95 -7.69
C GLU A 203 -10.63 -26.41 -9.08
N HIS A 204 -10.95 -25.47 -9.97
CA HIS A 204 -11.39 -25.73 -11.34
C HIS A 204 -10.29 -25.56 -12.38
N GLY A 205 -9.04 -25.31 -11.96
CA GLY A 205 -7.95 -25.06 -12.89
C GLY A 205 -7.90 -23.63 -13.42
N ARG A 206 -8.69 -22.69 -12.86
CA ARG A 206 -8.73 -21.30 -13.33
C ARG A 206 -7.63 -20.46 -12.69
N PRO A 207 -6.98 -19.58 -13.46
CA PRO A 207 -5.93 -18.71 -12.96
C PRO A 207 -6.47 -17.64 -12.00
N ILE A 208 -5.79 -17.47 -10.87
CA ILE A 208 -6.04 -16.40 -9.90
C ILE A 208 -4.73 -15.65 -9.59
N GLY A 209 -4.83 -14.37 -9.27
CA GLY A 209 -3.73 -13.61 -8.68
C GLY A 209 -3.88 -13.61 -7.17
N ILE A 210 -2.79 -13.83 -6.46
CA ILE A 210 -2.74 -13.87 -4.99
C ILE A 210 -1.91 -12.68 -4.52
N SER A 211 -2.58 -11.75 -3.83
CA SER A 211 -1.95 -10.68 -3.08
C SER A 211 -1.77 -11.14 -1.63
N VAL A 212 -0.52 -11.37 -1.23
CA VAL A 212 -0.19 -11.84 0.12
C VAL A 212 -0.51 -10.73 1.14
N ARG A 213 -1.11 -11.11 2.27
CA ARG A 213 -1.49 -10.13 3.30
C ARG A 213 -0.27 -9.43 3.87
N VAL A 214 -0.31 -8.10 3.87
CA VAL A 214 0.73 -7.23 4.44
C VAL A 214 0.44 -6.89 5.90
N ASP A 215 1.48 -6.49 6.63
CA ASP A 215 1.34 -5.91 7.96
C ASP A 215 0.82 -4.47 7.89
N GLY A 216 0.15 -4.06 8.95
CA GLY A 216 -0.35 -2.70 9.14
C GLY A 216 -1.79 -2.53 8.67
N PHE A 217 -2.17 -1.26 8.49
CA PHE A 217 -3.52 -0.87 8.11
C PHE A 217 -3.47 0.03 6.89
N GLY A 218 -4.50 -0.04 6.05
CA GLY A 218 -4.73 0.96 5.00
C GLY A 218 -4.72 2.36 5.61
N VAL A 219 -4.22 3.38 4.91
CA VAL A 219 -4.24 4.76 5.44
C VAL A 219 -5.68 5.25 5.63
N ILE A 220 -6.57 4.83 4.75
CA ILE A 220 -8.03 4.91 4.95
C ILE A 220 -8.63 3.51 4.77
N GLY A 221 -9.76 3.26 5.40
CA GLY A 221 -10.45 1.98 5.25
C GLY A 221 -11.82 1.97 5.91
N LYS A 222 -12.41 0.78 6.00
CA LYS A 222 -13.73 0.57 6.60
C LYS A 222 -13.67 -0.47 7.71
N LEU A 223 -14.31 -0.16 8.83
CA LEU A 223 -14.57 -1.08 9.94
C LEU A 223 -15.81 -1.96 9.63
N PRO A 224 -16.00 -3.08 10.35
CA PRO A 224 -17.15 -3.98 10.14
C PRO A 224 -18.52 -3.30 10.20
N GLU A 225 -18.68 -2.24 10.98
CA GLU A 225 -19.92 -1.45 11.09
C GLU A 225 -20.08 -0.40 9.97
N ARG A 226 -19.32 -0.52 8.89
CA ARG A 226 -19.25 0.44 7.77
C ARG A 226 -18.79 1.84 8.17
N ARG A 227 -18.22 2.01 9.37
CA ARG A 227 -17.52 3.23 9.74
C ARG A 227 -16.21 3.31 8.96
N GLU A 228 -16.00 4.43 8.30
CA GLU A 228 -14.73 4.77 7.70
C GLU A 228 -13.74 5.16 8.79
N TYR A 229 -12.48 4.85 8.56
CA TYR A 229 -11.40 5.21 9.46
C TYR A 229 -10.28 5.89 8.69
N GLN A 230 -9.46 6.59 9.46
CA GLN A 230 -8.14 7.03 9.04
C GLN A 230 -7.07 6.48 9.98
N LEU A 231 -5.92 6.10 9.43
CA LEU A 231 -4.77 5.69 10.21
C LEU A 231 -4.13 6.91 10.88
N ASP A 232 -4.10 6.92 12.20
CA ASP A 232 -3.44 7.94 13.01
C ASP A 232 -1.98 7.53 13.30
N VAL A 233 -1.05 8.04 12.49
CA VAL A 233 0.41 7.87 12.63
C VAL A 233 1.13 9.16 12.28
N ASP A 234 2.32 9.34 12.84
CA ASP A 234 3.20 10.45 12.47
C ASP A 234 3.84 10.21 11.09
N TYR A 235 3.28 10.84 10.05
CA TYR A 235 3.77 10.78 8.68
C TYR A 235 5.09 11.54 8.45
N SER A 236 5.59 12.29 9.44
CA SER A 236 6.91 12.92 9.37
C SER A 236 8.06 11.95 9.69
N ARG A 237 7.74 10.73 10.17
CA ARG A 237 8.74 9.69 10.45
C ARG A 237 9.60 9.35 9.20
N PRO A 238 10.94 9.30 9.32
CA PRO A 238 11.82 9.08 8.16
C PRO A 238 11.51 7.81 7.36
N GLU A 239 11.20 6.72 8.05
CA GLU A 239 10.88 5.41 7.48
C GLU A 239 9.56 5.41 6.69
N ILE A 240 8.54 6.16 7.16
CA ILE A 240 7.26 6.31 6.44
C ILE A 240 7.46 7.17 5.21
N GLN A 241 8.14 8.32 5.33
CA GLN A 241 8.44 9.17 4.18
C GLN A 241 9.23 8.40 3.12
N LYS A 242 10.28 7.68 3.53
CA LYS A 242 11.05 6.83 2.63
C LYS A 242 10.16 5.78 1.94
N GLY A 243 9.36 5.05 2.71
CA GLY A 243 8.47 4.02 2.17
C GLY A 243 7.43 4.56 1.18
N LEU A 244 6.86 5.74 1.45
CA LEU A 244 5.92 6.41 0.55
C LEU A 244 6.60 6.86 -0.75
N TYR A 245 7.79 7.49 -0.68
CA TYR A 245 8.52 7.89 -1.89
C TYR A 245 9.05 6.70 -2.70
N ASP A 246 9.48 5.63 -2.02
CA ASP A 246 9.85 4.38 -2.68
C ASP A 246 8.64 3.78 -3.40
N LEU A 247 7.45 3.83 -2.81
CA LEU A 247 6.20 3.39 -3.45
C LEU A 247 5.87 4.25 -4.67
N GLU A 248 6.05 5.57 -4.60
CA GLU A 248 5.86 6.48 -5.76
C GLU A 248 6.81 6.15 -6.91
N VAL A 249 8.07 5.80 -6.59
CA VAL A 249 9.05 5.36 -7.60
C VAL A 249 8.56 4.11 -8.32
N ILE A 250 8.13 3.08 -7.57
CA ILE A 250 7.64 1.84 -8.17
C ILE A 250 6.40 2.11 -9.01
N ASP A 251 5.41 2.81 -8.46
CA ASP A 251 4.18 3.12 -9.17
C ASP A 251 4.42 3.98 -10.42
N TYR A 252 5.44 4.85 -10.43
CA TYR A 252 5.84 5.56 -11.65
C TYR A 252 6.46 4.64 -12.70
N ILE A 253 7.39 3.76 -12.29
CA ILE A 253 8.10 2.82 -13.18
C ILE A 253 7.16 1.73 -13.72
N THR A 254 6.18 1.28 -12.94
CA THR A 254 5.17 0.30 -13.37
C THR A 254 3.98 0.97 -14.04
N GLY A 255 3.67 2.20 -13.66
CA GLY A 255 2.65 3.04 -14.30
C GLY A 255 1.29 2.78 -13.67
N GLN A 256 1.30 2.42 -12.40
CA GLN A 256 0.12 2.27 -11.58
C GLN A 256 -0.66 3.58 -11.56
N VAL A 257 -1.97 3.49 -11.78
CA VAL A 257 -2.89 4.64 -11.83
C VAL A 257 -4.00 4.61 -10.79
N ASP A 258 -4.15 3.50 -10.06
CA ASP A 258 -5.19 3.35 -9.03
C ASP A 258 -4.62 3.31 -7.61
N ARG A 259 -3.40 3.84 -7.42
CA ARG A 259 -2.88 4.05 -6.07
C ARG A 259 -3.62 5.20 -5.41
N HIS A 260 -4.42 4.87 -4.40
CA HIS A 260 -5.03 5.82 -3.48
C HIS A 260 -4.70 5.44 -2.03
N PRO A 261 -4.95 6.31 -1.02
CA PRO A 261 -4.60 6.01 0.39
C PRO A 261 -5.19 4.70 0.93
N GLY A 262 -6.35 4.26 0.43
CA GLY A 262 -6.93 2.94 0.78
C GLY A 262 -6.12 1.73 0.31
N ASN A 263 -5.24 1.90 -0.68
CA ASN A 263 -4.33 0.87 -1.22
C ASN A 263 -2.89 1.05 -0.71
N ILE A 264 -2.68 1.90 0.31
CA ILE A 264 -1.40 2.11 0.98
C ILE A 264 -1.55 1.63 2.41
N PHE A 265 -0.78 0.63 2.78
CA PHE A 265 -0.74 0.07 4.13
C PHE A 265 0.50 0.57 4.83
N ILE A 266 0.34 0.97 6.09
CA ILE A 266 1.46 1.37 6.95
C ILE A 266 1.38 0.54 8.22
N ASP A 267 2.48 -0.15 8.52
CA ASP A 267 2.68 -0.76 9.83
C ASP A 267 3.02 0.36 10.82
N PRO A 268 2.13 0.67 11.76
CA PRO A 268 2.31 1.86 12.59
C PRO A 268 3.40 1.65 13.66
N GLU A 269 3.86 0.42 13.90
CA GLU A 269 5.01 0.14 14.78
C GLU A 269 6.32 0.42 14.05
N THR A 270 6.51 -0.21 12.90
CA THR A 270 7.78 -0.19 12.16
C THR A 270 7.89 0.98 11.18
N GLY A 271 6.78 1.62 10.82
CA GLY A 271 6.68 2.60 9.74
C GLY A 271 6.81 2.00 8.34
N ALA A 272 6.81 0.66 8.21
CA ALA A 272 6.92 -0.01 6.92
C ALA A 272 5.68 0.28 6.05
N VAL A 273 5.93 0.66 4.79
CA VAL A 273 4.90 1.03 3.82
C VAL A 273 4.74 -0.09 2.79
N LYS A 274 3.50 -0.46 2.48
CA LYS A 274 3.15 -1.46 1.48
C LYS A 274 2.00 -1.01 0.57
N GLY A 275 2.20 -1.10 -0.74
CA GLY A 275 1.17 -0.91 -1.74
C GLY A 275 0.54 -2.24 -2.17
N ILE A 276 -0.80 -2.30 -2.16
CA ILE A 276 -1.59 -3.45 -2.66
C ILE A 276 -2.36 -3.09 -3.93
N ASP A 277 -3.09 -4.03 -4.53
CA ASP A 277 -3.95 -3.72 -5.68
C ASP A 277 -3.18 -3.19 -6.91
N ASN A 278 -2.29 -4.03 -7.44
CA ASN A 278 -1.29 -3.65 -8.44
C ASN A 278 -1.70 -3.96 -9.88
N ASP A 279 -2.98 -4.25 -10.13
CA ASP A 279 -3.49 -4.80 -11.38
C ASP A 279 -3.72 -3.73 -12.49
N LEU A 280 -3.87 -2.46 -12.09
CA LEU A 280 -3.96 -1.28 -12.97
C LEU A 280 -2.58 -0.66 -13.28
N SER A 281 -1.56 -1.51 -13.42
CA SER A 281 -0.18 -1.16 -13.80
C SER A 281 0.14 -1.50 -15.26
N PHE A 282 1.31 -1.08 -15.72
CA PHE A 282 1.86 -1.32 -17.07
C PHE A 282 0.96 -0.88 -18.22
N PRO A 283 0.47 0.38 -18.26
CA PRO A 283 -0.22 0.88 -19.43
C PRO A 283 0.71 0.83 -20.65
N SER A 284 0.14 0.52 -21.81
CA SER A 284 0.86 0.56 -23.10
C SER A 284 1.02 1.98 -23.64
N ARG A 285 0.23 2.93 -23.11
CA ARG A 285 0.24 4.36 -23.45
C ARG A 285 1.21 5.15 -22.56
N SER A 286 1.52 6.37 -22.99
CA SER A 286 2.29 7.31 -22.16
C SER A 286 1.52 7.65 -20.88
N ARG A 287 2.24 8.06 -19.82
CA ARG A 287 1.60 8.42 -18.56
C ARG A 287 0.68 9.63 -18.75
N GLU A 288 1.10 10.61 -19.53
CA GLU A 288 0.36 11.82 -19.85
C GLU A 288 -0.96 11.49 -20.57
N ASP A 289 -0.93 10.57 -21.53
CA ASP A 289 -2.13 10.11 -22.23
C ASP A 289 -3.07 9.36 -21.29
N VAL A 290 -2.54 8.49 -20.43
CA VAL A 290 -3.38 7.77 -19.47
C VAL A 290 -4.06 8.74 -18.52
N LEU A 291 -3.28 9.62 -17.87
CA LEU A 291 -3.81 10.61 -16.94
C LEU A 291 -4.84 11.53 -17.63
N GLY A 292 -4.55 12.03 -18.83
CA GLY A 292 -5.47 12.88 -19.60
C GLY A 292 -6.80 12.22 -19.95
N ASN A 293 -6.87 10.88 -19.95
CA ASN A 293 -8.06 10.11 -20.30
C ASN A 293 -8.78 9.47 -19.09
N LEU A 294 -8.29 9.66 -17.85
CA LEU A 294 -8.91 9.06 -16.65
C LEU A 294 -10.26 9.67 -16.26
N GLY A 295 -10.63 10.83 -16.82
CA GLY A 295 -11.89 11.51 -16.48
C GLY A 295 -12.00 11.78 -14.96
N ASP A 296 -13.11 11.40 -14.34
CA ASP A 296 -13.31 11.58 -12.89
C ASP A 296 -12.35 10.73 -12.02
N ALA A 297 -11.67 9.72 -12.59
CA ALA A 297 -10.64 8.94 -11.88
C ALA A 297 -9.30 9.68 -11.75
N LEU A 298 -9.15 10.86 -12.34
CA LEU A 298 -7.95 11.72 -12.25
C LEU A 298 -7.52 12.04 -10.81
N GLY A 299 -8.45 12.05 -9.85
CA GLY A 299 -8.16 12.38 -8.46
C GLY A 299 -7.39 11.31 -7.68
N LYS A 300 -7.21 10.11 -8.24
CA LYS A 300 -6.58 8.98 -7.56
C LYS A 300 -5.04 8.99 -7.67
N PRO A 301 -4.43 8.95 -8.88
CA PRO A 301 -2.98 8.80 -8.99
C PRO A 301 -2.22 10.07 -8.60
N VAL A 302 -0.99 9.89 -8.12
CA VAL A 302 -0.02 10.97 -8.03
C VAL A 302 0.42 11.36 -9.43
N VAL A 303 0.18 12.60 -9.85
CA VAL A 303 0.43 13.05 -11.23
C VAL A 303 1.92 13.20 -11.52
N ASN A 304 2.69 13.63 -10.52
CA ASN A 304 4.07 14.04 -10.68
C ASN A 304 5.07 12.89 -10.45
N LYS A 305 6.33 13.13 -10.83
CA LYS A 305 7.46 12.32 -10.37
C LYS A 305 7.73 12.62 -8.87
N PRO A 306 8.34 11.69 -8.11
CA PRO A 306 8.66 11.86 -6.70
C PRO A 306 9.40 13.17 -6.42
N LEU A 307 8.93 13.94 -5.45
CA LEU A 307 9.55 15.22 -5.06
C LEU A 307 10.92 15.01 -4.39
N PHE A 308 11.03 13.98 -3.57
CA PHE A 308 12.25 13.59 -2.89
C PHE A 308 12.58 12.14 -3.20
N MET A 309 13.83 11.76 -2.94
CA MET A 309 14.26 10.37 -3.03
C MET A 309 15.37 10.08 -2.04
N HIS A 310 15.32 8.91 -1.41
CA HIS A 310 16.42 8.44 -0.58
C HIS A 310 17.65 8.12 -1.44
N GLU A 311 18.85 8.40 -0.93
CA GLU A 311 20.13 8.12 -1.62
C GLU A 311 20.27 6.65 -2.06
N ASP A 312 19.87 5.70 -1.20
CA ASP A 312 19.87 4.26 -1.55
C ASP A 312 18.96 3.95 -2.74
N THR A 313 17.74 4.50 -2.74
CA THR A 313 16.75 4.30 -3.82
C THR A 313 17.24 4.92 -5.12
N ALA A 314 17.79 6.14 -5.06
CA ALA A 314 18.40 6.81 -6.21
C ALA A 314 19.49 5.95 -6.85
N ARG A 315 20.41 5.41 -6.04
CA ARG A 315 21.47 4.51 -6.50
C ARG A 315 20.92 3.23 -7.13
N LYS A 316 19.91 2.60 -6.52
CA LYS A 316 19.25 1.40 -7.06
C LYS A 316 18.65 1.65 -8.44
N ILE A 317 17.96 2.78 -8.63
CA ILE A 317 17.41 3.20 -9.92
C ILE A 317 18.53 3.44 -10.94
N GLU A 318 19.57 4.20 -10.57
CA GLU A 318 20.71 4.49 -11.44
C GLU A 318 21.41 3.22 -11.93
N ASN A 319 21.51 2.21 -11.06
CA ASN A 319 22.16 0.93 -11.34
C ASN A 319 21.26 -0.05 -12.13
N LEU A 320 19.94 0.00 -11.97
CA LEU A 320 19.03 -0.91 -12.65
C LEU A 320 19.10 -0.76 -14.18
N SER A 321 19.55 -1.78 -14.91
CA SER A 321 19.64 -1.69 -16.36
C SER A 321 18.27 -1.84 -17.03
N PRO A 322 17.97 -1.05 -18.09
CA PRO A 322 16.75 -1.22 -18.90
C PRO A 322 16.53 -2.64 -19.40
N GLU A 323 17.60 -3.33 -19.81
CA GLU A 323 17.52 -4.69 -20.31
C GLU A 323 17.18 -5.70 -19.21
N ARG A 324 17.67 -5.48 -17.99
CA ARG A 324 17.33 -6.34 -16.85
C ARG A 324 15.86 -6.23 -16.48
N LEU A 325 15.31 -5.02 -16.48
CA LEU A 325 13.87 -4.81 -16.28
C LEU A 325 13.07 -5.56 -17.36
N ARG A 326 13.43 -5.39 -18.63
CA ARG A 326 12.80 -6.08 -19.77
C ARG A 326 12.83 -7.60 -19.62
N GLN A 327 13.98 -8.17 -19.29
CA GLN A 327 14.13 -9.62 -19.08
C GLN A 327 13.27 -10.13 -17.93
N THR A 328 13.22 -9.38 -16.82
CA THR A 328 12.42 -9.72 -15.64
C THR A 328 10.94 -9.80 -16.01
N LEU A 329 10.42 -8.79 -16.72
CA LEU A 329 9.01 -8.76 -17.13
C LEU A 329 8.67 -9.81 -18.21
N ARG A 330 9.59 -10.10 -19.13
CA ARG A 330 9.40 -11.17 -20.15
C ARG A 330 9.41 -12.58 -19.56
N ALA A 331 10.10 -12.77 -18.44
CA ALA A 331 10.23 -14.06 -17.79
C ALA A 331 9.00 -14.47 -16.98
N LEU A 332 8.02 -13.58 -16.79
CA LEU A 332 6.79 -13.87 -16.07
C LEU A 332 6.01 -15.00 -16.76
N LYS A 333 5.66 -16.02 -15.99
CA LYS A 333 4.93 -17.20 -16.46
C LYS A 333 3.50 -17.16 -15.93
N TYR A 334 2.56 -16.89 -16.83
CA TYR A 334 1.14 -16.99 -16.52
C TYR A 334 0.70 -18.47 -16.45
N PRO A 335 -0.13 -18.87 -15.47
CA PRO A 335 -0.69 -20.22 -15.42
C PRO A 335 -1.73 -20.44 -16.54
N GLY A 336 -1.55 -21.49 -17.35
CA GLY A 336 -2.50 -21.89 -18.41
C GLY A 336 -1.85 -21.97 -19.80
N GLU A 337 -2.62 -21.65 -20.83
CA GLU A 337 -2.20 -21.74 -22.24
C GLU A 337 -1.00 -20.84 -22.57
N GLU A 338 -0.16 -21.31 -23.50
CA GLU A 338 1.05 -20.60 -23.92
C GLU A 338 0.69 -19.25 -24.55
N ASN A 339 1.12 -18.15 -23.90
CA ASN A 339 0.90 -16.73 -24.28
C ASN A 339 -0.34 -16.04 -23.71
N ARG A 340 -1.24 -16.74 -23.02
CA ARG A 340 -2.31 -16.08 -22.27
C ARG A 340 -1.73 -15.22 -21.15
N GLY A 341 -2.30 -14.03 -20.93
CA GLY A 341 -2.02 -13.18 -19.78
C GLY A 341 -0.62 -12.55 -19.70
N LYS A 342 0.24 -12.68 -20.72
CA LYS A 342 1.57 -12.06 -20.71
C LYS A 342 1.49 -10.54 -20.92
N LEU A 343 2.45 -9.80 -20.37
CA LEU A 343 2.64 -8.39 -20.72
C LEU A 343 3.02 -8.27 -22.19
N THR A 344 2.44 -7.31 -22.90
CA THR A 344 2.80 -7.05 -24.30
C THR A 344 4.18 -6.38 -24.40
N PRO A 345 4.86 -6.47 -25.55
CA PRO A 345 6.11 -5.74 -25.77
C PRO A 345 5.97 -4.24 -25.49
N GLU A 346 4.85 -3.62 -25.84
CA GLU A 346 4.57 -2.20 -25.63
C GLU A 346 4.45 -1.85 -24.15
N GLU A 347 3.77 -2.68 -23.35
CA GLU A 347 3.66 -2.50 -21.90
C GLU A 347 5.05 -2.57 -21.22
N ILE A 348 5.87 -3.53 -21.64
CA ILE A 348 7.25 -3.70 -21.16
C ILE A 348 8.11 -2.50 -21.57
N GLU A 349 8.05 -2.05 -22.82
CA GLU A 349 8.79 -0.87 -23.28
C GLU A 349 8.30 0.42 -22.61
N GLY A 350 7.02 0.51 -22.28
CA GLY A 350 6.46 1.60 -21.49
C GLY A 350 7.11 1.70 -20.11
N ALA A 351 7.23 0.58 -19.40
CA ALA A 351 7.93 0.52 -18.11
C ALA A 351 9.43 0.85 -18.24
N VAL A 352 10.09 0.33 -19.29
CA VAL A 352 11.50 0.64 -19.57
C VAL A 352 11.71 2.13 -19.86
N THR A 353 10.79 2.76 -20.58
CA THR A 353 10.84 4.21 -20.86
C THR A 353 10.70 5.00 -19.57
N ARG A 354 9.73 4.64 -18.72
CA ARG A 354 9.52 5.29 -17.41
C ARG A 354 10.71 5.09 -16.45
N LEU A 355 11.40 3.95 -16.50
CA LEU A 355 12.68 3.77 -15.78
C LEU A 355 13.76 4.76 -16.28
N LYS A 356 13.89 4.97 -17.59
CA LYS A 356 14.87 5.93 -18.14
C LYS A 356 14.56 7.35 -17.71
N GLU A 357 13.28 7.73 -17.73
CA GLU A 357 12.82 9.02 -17.22
C GLU A 357 13.13 9.19 -15.73
N MET A 358 12.90 8.15 -14.93
CA MET A 358 13.21 8.18 -13.50
C MET A 358 14.72 8.31 -13.26
N LYS A 359 15.58 7.66 -14.05
CA LYS A 359 17.03 7.87 -13.99
C LYS A 359 17.45 9.31 -14.30
N GLU A 360 16.77 9.96 -15.24
CA GLU A 360 17.03 11.37 -15.53
C GLU A 360 16.54 12.25 -14.37
N HIS A 361 15.36 11.95 -13.83
CA HIS A 361 14.80 12.63 -12.67
C HIS A 361 15.71 12.55 -11.45
N VAL A 362 16.32 11.40 -11.18
CA VAL A 362 17.32 11.27 -10.10
C VAL A 362 18.46 12.28 -10.26
N ARG A 363 18.93 12.54 -11.48
CA ARG A 363 19.99 13.54 -11.71
C ARG A 363 19.51 14.95 -11.41
N VAL A 364 18.27 15.27 -11.78
CA VAL A 364 17.63 16.54 -11.45
C VAL A 364 17.55 16.71 -9.94
N LEU A 365 17.02 15.70 -9.23
CA LEU A 365 16.90 15.70 -7.77
C LEU A 365 18.26 15.86 -7.09
N ARG A 366 19.33 15.24 -7.60
CA ARG A 366 20.69 15.46 -7.07
C ARG A 366 21.13 16.91 -7.26
N GLY A 367 20.90 17.48 -8.45
CA GLY A 367 21.24 18.87 -8.75
C GLY A 367 20.48 19.89 -7.90
N THR A 368 19.28 19.55 -7.44
CA THR A 368 18.46 20.40 -6.58
C THR A 368 18.56 20.06 -5.09
N GLY A 369 19.39 19.09 -4.69
CA GLY A 369 19.52 18.67 -3.28
C GLY A 369 18.31 17.89 -2.72
N HIS A 370 17.46 17.33 -3.58
CA HIS A 370 16.28 16.55 -3.21
C HIS A 370 16.51 15.03 -3.21
N VAL A 371 17.71 14.57 -3.56
CA VAL A 371 18.18 13.25 -3.12
C VAL A 371 18.77 13.41 -1.73
N VAL A 372 18.10 12.83 -0.74
CA VAL A 372 18.41 13.02 0.69
C VAL A 372 19.01 11.75 1.29
N ALA A 373 19.93 11.92 2.23
CA ALA A 373 20.47 10.81 3.01
C ALA A 373 19.50 10.36 4.12
N GLU A 374 18.64 11.26 4.59
CA GLU A 374 17.66 11.03 5.63
C GLU A 374 16.44 11.93 5.38
N PHE A 375 15.24 11.40 5.59
CA PHE A 375 14.00 12.18 5.60
C PHE A 375 13.76 12.77 6.98
N ASN A 376 13.12 13.93 7.06
CA ASN A 376 12.90 14.62 8.34
C ASN A 376 11.67 15.54 8.28
N GLN A 377 11.48 16.36 9.31
CA GLN A 377 10.35 17.30 9.36
C GLN A 377 10.37 18.32 8.20
N GLN A 378 11.54 18.74 7.73
CA GLN A 378 11.64 19.70 6.64
C GLN A 378 11.14 19.09 5.33
N THR A 379 11.57 17.86 5.00
CA THR A 379 11.11 17.17 3.77
C THR A 379 9.60 16.94 3.81
N TYR A 380 9.06 16.60 4.99
CA TYR A 380 7.62 16.47 5.19
C TYR A 380 6.90 17.80 4.92
N ASN A 381 7.32 18.89 5.58
CA ASN A 381 6.69 20.20 5.44
C ASN A 381 6.74 20.68 3.98
N GLU A 382 7.85 20.48 3.28
CA GLU A 382 8.00 20.85 1.88
C GLU A 382 7.06 20.06 0.96
N ALA A 383 6.85 18.76 1.21
CA ALA A 383 5.87 17.96 0.48
C ALA A 383 4.43 18.46 0.68
N ILE A 384 4.07 18.84 1.91
CA ILE A 384 2.75 19.40 2.23
C ILE A 384 2.55 20.77 1.56
N GLU A 385 3.53 21.67 1.67
CA GLU A 385 3.45 22.98 1.03
C GLU A 385 3.41 22.88 -0.50
N HIS A 386 4.12 21.92 -1.08
CA HIS A 386 4.03 21.63 -2.52
C HIS A 386 2.62 21.19 -2.93
N GLN A 387 1.95 20.35 -2.13
CA GLN A 387 0.56 19.95 -2.36
C GLN A 387 -0.40 21.15 -2.25
N LYS A 388 -0.27 21.97 -1.22
CA LYS A 388 -1.08 23.19 -1.03
C LYS A 388 -0.92 24.16 -2.18
N ALA A 389 0.32 24.37 -2.64
CA ALA A 389 0.61 25.23 -3.78
C ALA A 389 0.01 24.70 -5.08
N SER A 390 0.03 23.38 -5.32
CA SER A 390 -0.63 22.78 -6.48
C SER A 390 -2.14 23.00 -6.45
N PHE A 391 -2.75 22.75 -5.29
CA PHE A 391 -4.18 22.98 -5.07
C PHE A 391 -4.57 24.45 -5.34
N ALA A 392 -3.79 25.40 -4.84
CA ALA A 392 -4.03 26.82 -5.05
C ALA A 392 -3.94 27.19 -6.55
N ARG A 393 -2.94 26.67 -7.28
CA ARG A 393 -2.80 26.91 -8.73
C ARG A 393 -3.95 26.33 -9.55
N GLU A 394 -4.45 25.14 -9.18
CA GLU A 394 -5.59 24.51 -9.85
C GLU A 394 -6.88 25.30 -9.68
N ASN A 395 -7.10 25.87 -8.49
CA ASN A 395 -8.31 26.64 -8.20
C ASN A 395 -8.21 28.11 -8.58
N ALA A 396 -7.01 28.69 -8.72
CA ALA A 396 -6.86 30.07 -9.21
C ALA A 396 -7.49 30.29 -10.60
N ASN A 397 -7.62 29.23 -11.39
CA ASN A 397 -8.25 29.27 -12.71
C ASN A 397 -9.78 29.08 -12.68
N ARG A 398 -10.36 28.72 -11.53
CA ARG A 398 -11.80 28.63 -11.32
C ARG A 398 -12.23 29.96 -10.71
N GLU A 399 -13.25 30.63 -11.25
CA GLU A 399 -13.74 31.94 -10.75
C GLU A 399 -14.23 31.92 -9.28
N GLU A 400 -14.16 30.78 -8.60
CA GLU A 400 -14.31 30.65 -7.16
C GLU A 400 -13.03 31.15 -6.46
N THR A 401 -13.10 32.36 -5.91
CA THR A 401 -12.17 33.03 -4.98
C THR A 401 -11.10 32.14 -4.31
N GLU A 402 -9.87 32.65 -4.27
CA GLU A 402 -8.65 32.24 -3.53
C GLU A 402 -8.85 31.32 -2.31
N ARG A 403 -9.28 30.08 -2.53
CA ARG A 403 -9.38 29.07 -1.47
C ARG A 403 -8.08 28.29 -1.42
N SER A 404 -7.30 28.52 -0.38
CA SER A 404 -6.24 27.61 0.03
C SER A 404 -6.84 26.28 0.51
N LEU A 405 -6.08 25.19 0.42
CA LEU A 405 -6.52 23.87 0.90
C LEU A 405 -6.96 23.87 2.38
N ASP A 406 -6.39 24.77 3.18
CA ASP A 406 -6.71 24.94 4.60
C ASP A 406 -8.04 25.68 4.81
N THR A 407 -8.48 26.47 3.82
CA THR A 407 -9.69 27.32 3.86
C THR A 407 -10.88 26.77 3.04
N VAL A 408 -10.70 25.63 2.36
CA VAL A 408 -11.76 24.99 1.59
C VAL A 408 -12.79 24.43 2.55
N MET A 409 -14.06 24.76 2.33
CA MET A 409 -15.16 24.29 3.18
C MET A 409 -15.78 22.97 2.71
N GLY A 410 -15.46 22.46 1.51
CA GLY A 410 -16.17 21.31 0.93
C GLY A 410 -15.29 20.07 0.72
N PRO A 411 -15.68 18.87 1.21
CA PRO A 411 -14.91 17.64 1.06
C PRO A 411 -14.73 17.20 -0.41
N GLN A 412 -15.70 17.51 -1.27
CA GLN A 412 -15.64 17.18 -2.70
C GLN A 412 -14.54 17.95 -3.45
N ALA A 413 -14.27 19.20 -3.05
CA ALA A 413 -13.24 20.02 -3.69
C ALA A 413 -11.83 19.46 -3.37
N VAL A 414 -11.62 18.97 -2.16
CA VAL A 414 -10.36 18.35 -1.73
C VAL A 414 -10.13 17.01 -2.44
N GLY A 415 -11.18 16.19 -2.58
CA GLY A 415 -11.08 14.88 -3.25
C GLY A 415 -10.63 14.98 -4.72
N ARG A 416 -11.06 16.02 -5.44
CA ARG A 416 -10.80 16.21 -6.88
C ARG A 416 -9.46 16.87 -7.22
N SER A 417 -8.69 17.31 -6.24
CA SER A 417 -7.39 17.95 -6.50
C SER A 417 -6.37 16.97 -7.07
N ASN A 418 -5.45 17.45 -7.91
CA ASN A 418 -4.34 16.59 -8.31
C ASN A 418 -3.45 16.31 -7.10
N LYS A 419 -3.05 15.05 -6.97
CA LYS A 419 -2.13 14.65 -5.90
C LYS A 419 -0.70 14.78 -6.40
N THR A 420 0.14 15.47 -5.65
CA THR A 420 1.54 15.75 -6.00
C THR A 420 2.52 14.72 -5.46
N SER A 421 2.12 13.99 -4.41
CA SER A 421 2.83 12.90 -3.73
C SER A 421 1.81 12.07 -2.95
N TYR A 422 2.18 10.89 -2.46
CA TYR A 422 1.37 10.11 -1.54
C TYR A 422 1.24 10.80 -0.19
N LEU A 423 2.27 11.50 0.29
CA LEU A 423 2.13 12.39 1.46
C LEU A 423 1.06 13.47 1.22
N GLY A 424 1.07 14.11 0.05
CA GLY A 424 0.05 15.09 -0.34
C GLY A 424 -1.35 14.47 -0.50
N SER A 425 -1.45 13.25 -1.01
CA SER A 425 -2.70 12.51 -1.13
C SER A 425 -3.29 12.18 0.24
N ILE A 426 -2.46 11.69 1.16
CA ILE A 426 -2.83 11.43 2.54
C ILE A 426 -3.27 12.74 3.20
N TYR A 427 -2.50 13.83 3.06
CA TYR A 427 -2.86 15.15 3.58
C TYR A 427 -4.26 15.61 3.12
N CYS A 428 -4.56 15.45 1.82
CA CYS A 428 -5.89 15.77 1.28
C CYS A 428 -7.00 14.92 1.93
N GLU A 429 -6.80 13.62 2.14
CA GLU A 429 -7.81 12.79 2.81
C GLU A 429 -7.96 13.11 4.30
N GLN A 430 -6.89 13.47 5.03
CA GLN A 430 -7.05 13.94 6.42
C GLN A 430 -7.84 15.24 6.45
N ARG A 431 -7.52 16.21 5.58
CA ARG A 431 -8.26 17.48 5.56
C ARG A 431 -9.72 17.31 5.20
N LYS A 432 -10.02 16.42 4.25
CA LYS A 432 -11.39 16.04 3.88
C LYS A 432 -12.16 15.45 5.07
N THR A 433 -11.51 14.60 5.86
CA THR A 433 -12.07 13.99 7.07
C THR A 433 -12.32 15.03 8.15
N GLU A 434 -11.35 15.92 8.41
CA GLU A 434 -11.48 17.03 9.36
C GLU A 434 -12.67 17.94 9.02
N ILE A 435 -12.80 18.35 7.75
CA ILE A 435 -13.93 19.17 7.28
C ILE A 435 -15.26 18.46 7.54
N ALA A 436 -15.37 17.16 7.20
CA ALA A 436 -16.59 16.40 7.44
C ALA A 436 -16.95 16.28 8.94
N ILE A 437 -15.95 16.26 9.83
CA ILE A 437 -16.13 16.30 11.29
C ILE A 437 -16.60 17.68 11.74
N GLU A 438 -15.97 18.75 11.24
CA GLU A 438 -16.35 20.14 11.52
C GLU A 438 -17.79 20.44 11.07
N GLU A 439 -18.23 19.90 9.94
CA GLU A 439 -19.58 20.04 9.38
C GLU A 439 -20.63 19.13 10.07
N GLY A 440 -20.18 18.18 10.90
CA GLY A 440 -21.05 17.23 11.59
C GLY A 440 -21.57 16.08 10.72
N GLU A 441 -21.17 15.99 9.45
CA GLU A 441 -21.52 14.88 8.55
C GLU A 441 -20.84 13.55 8.96
N ALA A 442 -19.71 13.65 9.65
CA ALA A 442 -18.83 12.53 9.97
C ALA A 442 -19.23 11.73 11.21
N ARG A 443 -20.05 12.26 12.14
CA ARG A 443 -20.26 11.62 13.45
C ARG A 443 -20.82 10.20 13.35
N ASP A 444 -21.62 9.93 12.32
CA ASP A 444 -22.21 8.61 12.10
C ASP A 444 -21.37 7.72 11.16
N ARG A 445 -20.41 8.31 10.43
CA ARG A 445 -19.66 7.62 9.36
C ARG A 445 -18.19 7.40 9.69
N LEU A 446 -17.55 8.28 10.44
CA LEU A 446 -16.12 8.22 10.73
C LEU A 446 -15.89 7.80 12.17
N ASP A 447 -14.87 6.98 12.37
CA ASP A 447 -14.36 6.68 13.71
C ASP A 447 -13.34 7.76 14.12
N PRO A 448 -13.68 8.66 15.06
CA PRO A 448 -12.81 9.77 15.46
C PRO A 448 -11.57 9.31 16.23
N GLU A 449 -11.55 8.08 16.77
CA GLU A 449 -10.43 7.55 17.55
C GLU A 449 -9.37 6.84 16.67
N GLY A 450 -9.67 6.67 15.37
CA GLY A 450 -8.78 6.01 14.41
C GLY A 450 -8.63 4.50 14.64
N VAL A 451 -8.00 3.81 13.68
CA VAL A 451 -7.97 2.33 13.62
C VAL A 451 -7.29 1.66 14.80
N ARG A 452 -6.19 2.25 15.26
CA ARG A 452 -5.34 1.65 16.30
C ARG A 452 -6.10 1.52 17.61
N GLN A 453 -6.92 2.52 17.93
CA GLN A 453 -7.75 2.52 19.12
C GLN A 453 -8.98 1.61 18.92
N ALA A 454 -9.57 1.62 17.73
CA ALA A 454 -10.80 0.87 17.45
C ALA A 454 -10.64 -0.65 17.34
N THR A 455 -9.49 -1.13 16.82
CA THR A 455 -9.37 -2.56 16.43
C THR A 455 -8.68 -3.44 17.48
N ASN A 456 -8.05 -2.87 18.52
CA ASN A 456 -7.18 -3.60 19.46
C ASN A 456 -6.17 -4.56 18.77
N SER A 457 -5.83 -4.27 17.51
CA SER A 457 -5.01 -5.11 16.66
C SER A 457 -3.75 -4.35 16.26
N THR A 458 -2.64 -5.08 16.15
CA THR A 458 -1.38 -4.54 15.62
C THR A 458 -1.39 -4.49 14.09
N GLY A 459 -2.44 -5.00 13.44
CA GLY A 459 -2.52 -5.10 11.98
C GLY A 459 -1.57 -6.13 11.39
N LYS A 460 -0.92 -6.96 12.22
CA LYS A 460 0.07 -7.93 11.76
C LYS A 460 -0.60 -9.10 11.05
N SER A 461 0.00 -9.53 9.96
CA SER A 461 -0.38 -10.75 9.24
C SER A 461 -0.08 -11.98 10.09
N THR A 462 -1.00 -12.94 10.10
CA THR A 462 -0.76 -14.23 10.75
C THR A 462 0.27 -15.00 9.94
N ARG A 463 1.37 -15.41 10.60
CA ARG A 463 2.48 -16.14 9.98
C ARG A 463 2.64 -17.54 10.55
N ASN A 464 3.14 -18.45 9.74
CA ASN A 464 3.66 -19.73 10.20
C ASN A 464 4.88 -19.45 11.09
N PRO A 465 4.85 -19.83 12.39
CA PRO A 465 5.95 -19.55 13.30
C PRO A 465 7.26 -20.25 12.88
N GLU A 466 7.17 -21.43 12.26
CA GLU A 466 8.34 -22.19 11.79
C GLU A 466 8.98 -21.48 10.59
N GLN A 467 8.17 -20.94 9.68
CA GLN A 467 8.70 -20.14 8.57
C GLN A 467 9.29 -18.82 9.05
N ALA A 468 8.62 -18.13 9.98
CA ALA A 468 9.15 -16.89 10.54
C ALA A 468 10.52 -17.11 11.22
N GLU A 469 10.65 -18.22 11.94
CA GLU A 469 11.92 -18.64 12.56
C GLU A 469 12.96 -19.05 11.51
N LEU A 470 12.57 -19.76 10.44
CA LEU A 470 13.47 -20.06 9.31
C LEU A 470 14.00 -18.76 8.67
N THR A 471 13.13 -17.79 8.38
CA THR A 471 13.53 -16.49 7.81
C THR A 471 14.50 -15.75 8.74
N ARG A 472 14.29 -15.82 10.07
CA ARG A 472 15.23 -15.29 11.06
C ARG A 472 16.60 -15.97 10.96
N LEU A 473 16.64 -17.31 10.97
CA LEU A 473 17.88 -18.10 10.86
C LEU A 473 18.62 -17.87 9.53
N GLU A 474 17.89 -17.75 8.42
CA GLU A 474 18.48 -17.43 7.11
C GLU A 474 19.05 -16.02 7.06
N THR A 475 18.39 -15.05 7.71
CA THR A 475 18.88 -13.66 7.81
C THR A 475 20.17 -13.61 8.63
N GLU A 476 20.22 -14.29 9.76
CA GLU A 476 21.43 -14.42 10.59
C GLU A 476 22.57 -15.06 9.79
N ARG A 477 22.29 -16.17 9.11
CA ARG A 477 23.29 -16.83 8.27
C ARG A 477 23.76 -15.95 7.12
N ARG A 478 22.86 -15.25 6.44
CA ARG A 478 23.21 -14.31 5.36
C ARG A 478 24.21 -13.26 5.86
N ASN A 479 23.98 -12.72 7.06
CA ASN A 479 24.87 -11.75 7.69
C ASN A 479 26.24 -12.34 8.03
N GLU A 480 26.32 -13.62 8.38
CA GLU A 480 27.59 -14.32 8.60
C GLU A 480 28.35 -14.62 7.29
N LEU A 481 27.64 -15.01 6.24
CA LEU A 481 28.22 -15.39 4.94
C LEU A 481 28.69 -14.16 4.16
N ARG A 482 27.99 -13.03 4.26
CA ARG A 482 28.29 -11.85 3.45
C ARG A 482 29.74 -11.35 3.61
N PRO A 483 30.30 -11.17 4.82
CA PRO A 483 31.71 -10.80 4.97
C PRO A 483 32.66 -11.85 4.37
N ARG A 484 32.36 -13.15 4.53
CA ARG A 484 33.20 -14.26 4.01
C ARG A 484 33.26 -14.27 2.48
N GLU A 485 32.14 -14.00 1.82
CA GLU A 485 32.06 -13.91 0.36
C GLU A 485 32.60 -12.57 -0.18
N THR A 486 32.50 -11.50 0.62
CA THR A 486 33.01 -10.17 0.23
C THR A 486 34.52 -10.08 0.36
N GLU A 487 35.14 -10.71 1.37
CA GLU A 487 36.57 -10.64 1.66
C GLU A 487 37.46 -11.01 0.44
N PRO A 488 37.22 -12.10 -0.31
CA PRO A 488 37.97 -12.41 -1.53
C PRO A 488 37.84 -11.36 -2.64
N GLN A 489 36.73 -10.59 -2.66
CA GLN A 489 36.44 -9.55 -3.66
C GLN A 489 36.83 -8.14 -3.18
N GLN A 490 37.32 -8.00 -1.94
CA GLN A 490 37.57 -6.69 -1.31
C GLN A 490 38.53 -5.83 -2.13
N GLN A 491 39.61 -6.42 -2.67
CA GLN A 491 40.57 -5.71 -3.52
C GLN A 491 39.94 -5.22 -4.84
N ASP A 492 39.02 -6.01 -5.42
CA ASP A 492 38.29 -5.61 -6.62
C ASP A 492 37.34 -4.44 -6.32
N PHE A 493 36.61 -4.48 -5.20
CA PHE A 493 35.78 -3.36 -4.76
C PHE A 493 36.59 -2.10 -4.47
N GLU A 494 37.74 -2.21 -3.81
CA GLU A 494 38.63 -1.07 -3.57
C GLU A 494 39.13 -0.45 -4.88
N ARG A 495 39.52 -1.28 -5.84
CA ARG A 495 39.92 -0.83 -7.19
C ARG A 495 38.77 -0.12 -7.91
N LEU A 496 37.56 -0.69 -7.86
CA LEU A 496 36.38 -0.12 -8.52
C LEU A 496 35.92 1.17 -7.85
N ASN A 497 35.89 1.22 -6.53
CA ASN A 497 35.60 2.43 -5.76
C ASN A 497 36.63 3.53 -6.07
N ALA A 498 37.92 3.20 -6.13
CA ALA A 498 38.95 4.15 -6.53
C ALA A 498 38.74 4.66 -7.96
N ARG A 499 38.32 3.80 -8.90
CA ARG A 499 37.97 4.17 -10.28
C ARG A 499 36.76 5.11 -10.31
N VAL A 500 35.70 4.82 -9.56
CA VAL A 500 34.50 5.67 -9.43
C VAL A 500 34.88 7.03 -8.83
N ALA A 501 35.62 7.06 -7.73
CA ALA A 501 36.08 8.30 -7.09
C ALA A 501 37.00 9.12 -8.01
N GLN A 502 37.84 8.46 -8.82
CA GLN A 502 38.65 9.13 -9.84
C GLN A 502 37.77 9.75 -10.92
N MET A 503 36.74 9.04 -11.41
CA MET A 503 35.84 9.57 -12.43
C MET A 503 34.99 10.73 -11.90
N ASN A 504 34.50 10.65 -10.66
CA ASN A 504 33.76 11.74 -10.01
C ASN A 504 34.62 13.01 -9.91
N ARG A 505 35.87 12.91 -9.43
CA ARG A 505 36.81 14.06 -9.38
C ARG A 505 37.09 14.66 -10.76
N ARG A 506 37.07 13.85 -11.83
CA ARG A 506 37.24 14.35 -13.20
C ARG A 506 35.98 15.04 -13.71
N LEU A 507 34.81 14.52 -13.39
CA LEU A 507 33.52 15.11 -13.75
C LEU A 507 33.36 16.48 -13.08
N GLU A 508 33.64 16.58 -11.78
CA GLU A 508 33.62 17.83 -11.01
C GLU A 508 34.55 18.90 -11.62
N ARG A 509 35.78 18.54 -12.01
CA ARG A 509 36.69 19.47 -12.72
C ARG A 509 36.15 19.94 -14.07
N LEU A 510 35.34 19.12 -14.75
CA LEU A 510 34.73 19.49 -16.03
C LEU A 510 33.49 20.39 -15.87
N GLU A 511 32.97 20.58 -14.66
CA GLU A 511 31.93 21.58 -14.37
C GLU A 511 32.50 22.99 -14.43
N HIS A 512 33.74 23.16 -13.96
CA HIS A 512 34.50 24.41 -14.02
C HIS A 512 35.88 24.21 -14.67
N PRO A 513 35.96 23.90 -15.98
CA PRO A 513 37.19 23.43 -16.60
C PRO A 513 38.19 24.58 -16.80
N ASN A 514 39.39 24.43 -16.23
CA ASN A 514 40.52 25.31 -16.52
C ASN A 514 41.03 25.10 -17.97
N LEU A 515 41.95 25.94 -18.43
CA LEU A 515 42.49 25.88 -19.80
C LEU A 515 43.06 24.49 -20.17
N TRP A 516 43.69 23.81 -19.21
CA TRP A 516 44.28 22.50 -19.44
C TRP A 516 43.25 21.37 -19.49
N ASP A 517 42.21 21.44 -18.65
CA ASP A 517 41.06 20.53 -18.71
C ASP A 517 40.30 20.70 -20.04
N ARG A 518 40.13 21.94 -20.52
CA ARG A 518 39.57 22.22 -21.86
C ARG A 518 40.43 21.62 -22.96
N PHE A 519 41.75 21.79 -22.90
CA PHE A 519 42.69 21.22 -23.88
C PHE A 519 42.62 19.69 -23.90
N LYS A 520 42.62 19.03 -22.74
CA LYS A 520 42.43 17.58 -22.65
C LYS A 520 41.08 17.11 -23.16
N ALA A 521 40.04 17.90 -22.92
CA ALA A 521 38.70 17.56 -23.35
C ALA A 521 38.57 17.55 -24.90
N ILE A 522 39.42 18.27 -25.64
CA ILE A 522 39.45 18.22 -27.12
C ILE A 522 39.62 16.78 -27.62
N TRP A 523 40.40 15.95 -26.94
CA TRP A 523 40.63 14.55 -27.31
C TRP A 523 39.36 13.69 -27.19
N HIS A 524 38.38 14.16 -26.44
CA HIS A 524 37.08 13.54 -26.27
C HIS A 524 35.96 14.27 -27.04
N GLY A 525 36.29 15.23 -27.92
CA GLY A 525 35.30 16.05 -28.64
C GLY A 525 34.79 17.26 -27.85
N GLY A 526 35.61 17.82 -26.97
CA GLY A 526 35.29 18.96 -26.12
C GLY A 526 34.84 18.58 -24.71
N VAL A 527 34.52 19.58 -23.88
CA VAL A 527 34.15 19.40 -22.45
C VAL A 527 32.97 18.43 -22.29
N GLU A 528 31.92 18.61 -23.09
CA GLU A 528 30.74 17.73 -23.06
C GLU A 528 31.04 16.32 -23.56
N GLY A 529 31.94 16.17 -24.53
CA GLY A 529 32.44 14.87 -24.95
C GLY A 529 33.22 14.16 -23.85
N ALA A 530 34.08 14.88 -23.12
CA ALA A 530 34.81 14.36 -21.97
C ALA A 530 33.88 13.97 -20.81
N LYS A 531 32.86 14.78 -20.50
CA LYS A 531 31.85 14.47 -19.48
C LYS A 531 31.12 13.16 -19.84
N ARG A 532 30.66 13.01 -21.08
CA ARG A 532 30.03 11.77 -21.56
C ARG A 532 30.98 10.57 -21.43
N ALA A 533 32.23 10.71 -21.84
CA ALA A 533 33.22 9.63 -21.76
C ALA A 533 33.55 9.20 -20.32
N PHE A 534 33.75 10.15 -19.40
CA PHE A 534 34.03 9.83 -17.99
C PHE A 534 32.80 9.31 -17.26
N ASN A 535 31.61 9.83 -17.56
CA ASN A 535 30.37 9.27 -17.04
C ASN A 535 30.15 7.83 -17.53
N GLY A 536 30.46 7.54 -18.80
CA GLY A 536 30.44 6.18 -19.34
C GLY A 536 31.36 5.23 -18.56
N LYS A 537 32.62 5.63 -18.30
CA LYS A 537 33.57 4.84 -17.49
C LYS A 537 33.16 4.68 -16.04
N ARG A 538 32.48 5.68 -15.47
CA ARG A 538 31.91 5.61 -14.12
C ARG A 538 30.79 4.58 -14.07
N LEU A 539 29.87 4.61 -15.02
CA LEU A 539 28.78 3.65 -15.13
C LEU A 539 29.29 2.22 -15.33
N GLU A 540 30.31 2.04 -16.17
CA GLU A 540 30.98 0.74 -16.35
C GLU A 540 31.55 0.21 -15.03
N ALA A 541 32.27 1.04 -14.27
CA ALA A 541 32.80 0.63 -12.96
C ALA A 541 31.69 0.27 -11.95
N LEU A 542 30.58 1.01 -11.95
CA LEU A 542 29.41 0.71 -11.11
C LEU A 542 28.73 -0.59 -11.54
N GLN A 543 28.63 -0.86 -12.85
CA GLN A 543 28.11 -2.12 -13.38
C GLN A 543 29.00 -3.30 -12.98
N GLU A 544 30.33 -3.14 -13.06
CA GLU A 544 31.27 -4.16 -12.57
C GLU A 544 31.09 -4.41 -11.06
N MET A 545 30.90 -3.36 -10.25
CA MET A 545 30.61 -3.54 -8.81
C MET A 545 29.30 -4.29 -8.56
N ASP A 546 28.25 -3.97 -9.31
CA ASP A 546 26.95 -4.64 -9.20
C ASP A 546 27.05 -6.12 -9.61
N GLU A 547 27.78 -6.43 -10.68
CA GLU A 547 28.05 -7.81 -11.10
C GLU A 547 28.79 -8.61 -10.01
N ARG A 548 29.78 -7.99 -9.36
CA ARG A 548 30.50 -8.61 -8.22
C ARG A 548 29.59 -8.85 -7.03
N ASN A 549 28.75 -7.88 -6.68
CA ASN A 549 27.74 -8.04 -5.63
C ASN A 549 26.75 -9.17 -5.96
N ARG A 550 26.35 -9.32 -7.23
CA ARG A 550 25.48 -10.43 -7.65
C ARG A 550 26.14 -11.79 -7.52
N ILE A 551 27.44 -11.89 -7.84
CA ILE A 551 28.20 -13.13 -7.62
C ILE A 551 28.20 -13.48 -6.13
N ILE A 552 28.46 -12.49 -5.26
CA ILE A 552 28.42 -12.66 -3.80
C ILE A 552 27.03 -13.12 -3.34
N GLU A 553 25.97 -12.41 -3.70
CA GLU A 553 24.60 -12.79 -3.32
C GLU A 553 24.20 -14.16 -3.91
N GLY A 554 24.68 -14.50 -5.11
CA GLY A 554 24.50 -15.80 -5.72
C GLY A 554 25.14 -16.93 -4.93
N ASN A 555 26.38 -16.74 -4.48
CA ASN A 555 27.08 -17.71 -3.62
C ASN A 555 26.42 -17.85 -2.24
N ILE A 556 25.99 -16.73 -1.65
CA ILE A 556 25.26 -16.72 -0.37
C ILE A 556 23.96 -17.50 -0.52
N ASN A 557 23.17 -17.21 -1.55
CA ASN A 557 21.90 -17.90 -1.79
C ASN A 557 22.11 -19.40 -2.04
N LEU A 558 23.14 -19.78 -2.82
CA LEU A 558 23.48 -21.19 -3.03
C LEU A 558 23.80 -21.90 -1.70
N THR A 559 24.60 -21.27 -0.84
CA THR A 559 24.94 -21.81 0.48
C THR A 559 23.71 -21.90 1.39
N LEU A 560 22.85 -20.88 1.38
CA LEU A 560 21.60 -20.87 2.14
C LEU A 560 20.68 -22.00 1.67
N ASP A 561 20.54 -22.19 0.37
CA ASP A 561 19.72 -23.25 -0.23
C ASP A 561 20.25 -24.65 0.13
N GLU A 562 21.57 -24.87 0.11
CA GLU A 562 22.22 -26.13 0.53
C GLU A 562 21.97 -26.47 2.00
N GLU A 563 21.98 -25.44 2.87
CA GLU A 563 21.79 -25.58 4.31
C GLU A 563 20.31 -25.45 4.74
N ARG A 564 19.38 -25.15 3.82
CA ARG A 564 17.99 -24.78 4.13
C ARG A 564 17.22 -25.90 4.86
N GLY A 565 17.37 -27.16 4.43
CA GLY A 565 16.69 -28.30 5.07
C GLY A 565 17.06 -28.46 6.55
N ALA A 566 18.35 -28.36 6.88
CA ALA A 566 18.80 -28.43 8.28
C ALA A 566 18.31 -27.25 9.12
N ARG A 567 18.22 -26.04 8.51
CA ARG A 567 17.64 -24.87 9.18
C ARG A 567 16.15 -24.99 9.41
N TRP A 568 15.43 -25.64 8.50
CA TRP A 568 14.00 -25.90 8.69
C TRP A 568 13.75 -26.82 9.88
N ASP A 569 14.53 -27.90 10.00
CA ASP A 569 14.46 -28.79 11.18
C ASP A 569 14.81 -28.03 12.47
N GLN A 570 15.83 -27.17 12.42
CA GLN A 570 16.18 -26.30 13.55
C GLN A 570 15.05 -25.32 13.90
N ALA A 571 14.39 -24.71 12.91
CA ALA A 571 13.27 -23.81 13.11
C ALA A 571 12.08 -24.53 13.77
N LYS A 572 11.73 -25.73 13.29
CA LYS A 572 10.72 -26.60 13.92
C LYS A 572 11.05 -26.88 15.38
N GLN A 573 12.30 -27.25 15.66
CA GLN A 573 12.75 -27.52 17.04
C GLN A 573 12.69 -26.26 17.92
N ASN A 574 13.11 -25.10 17.43
CA ASN A 574 13.06 -23.83 18.16
C ASN A 574 11.62 -23.43 18.51
N VAL A 575 10.70 -23.53 17.55
CA VAL A 575 9.27 -23.24 17.78
C VAL A 575 8.64 -24.23 18.75
N GLN A 576 8.98 -25.53 18.64
CA GLN A 576 8.50 -26.55 19.58
C GLN A 576 9.01 -26.28 21.00
N ASN A 577 10.28 -25.93 21.16
CA ASN A 577 10.88 -25.60 22.45
C ASN A 577 10.23 -24.35 23.07
N ALA A 578 9.96 -23.30 22.29
CA ALA A 578 9.26 -22.11 22.75
C ALA A 578 7.85 -22.44 23.27
N ARG A 579 7.10 -23.29 22.53
CA ARG A 579 5.77 -23.76 22.98
C ARG A 579 5.84 -24.53 24.30
N LEU A 580 6.85 -25.38 24.49
CA LEU A 580 7.04 -26.13 25.74
C LEU A 580 7.39 -25.21 26.93
N GLN A 581 8.17 -24.15 26.68
CA GLN A 581 8.50 -23.15 27.71
C GLN A 581 7.26 -22.34 28.12
N ASP A 582 6.42 -21.92 27.17
CA ASP A 582 5.17 -21.20 27.46
C ASP A 582 4.17 -22.07 28.23
N GLN A 583 4.12 -23.37 27.94
CA GLN A 583 3.31 -24.33 28.70
C GLN A 583 3.89 -24.54 30.12
N GLY A 584 5.21 -24.69 30.25
CA GLY A 584 5.86 -24.86 31.55
C GLY A 584 5.67 -23.67 32.49
N ASN A 585 5.73 -22.45 31.95
CA ASN A 585 5.53 -21.22 32.73
C ASN A 585 4.08 -21.03 33.19
N ASN A 586 3.09 -21.47 32.39
CA ASN A 586 1.68 -21.40 32.78
C ASN A 586 1.29 -22.47 33.82
N VAL A 587 1.96 -23.62 33.87
CA VAL A 587 1.70 -24.65 34.89
C VAL A 587 2.20 -24.22 36.29
N GLY A 588 3.22 -23.36 36.36
CA GLY A 588 3.73 -22.83 37.63
C GLY A 588 2.87 -21.74 38.28
N LEU A 589 2.04 -21.03 37.50
CA LEU A 589 1.20 -19.93 38.01
C LEU A 589 -0.20 -20.37 38.46
N ASN A 590 -0.67 -21.55 38.06
CA ASN A 590 -1.95 -22.12 38.54
C ASN A 590 -1.78 -23.11 39.71
N GLN A 591 -0.59 -23.22 40.31
CA GLN A 591 -0.39 -23.90 41.61
C GLN A 591 -0.47 -22.94 42.81
N SER A 592 -1.23 -21.84 42.71
CA SER A 592 -1.75 -21.20 43.93
C SER A 592 -2.79 -22.14 44.53
N GLN A 593 -2.34 -22.85 45.56
CA GLN A 593 -3.09 -23.71 46.47
C GLN A 593 -4.62 -23.52 46.41
N HIS A 594 -5.32 -24.34 45.63
CA HIS A 594 -6.58 -24.88 46.12
C HIS A 594 -6.19 -25.78 47.29
N VAL A 595 -6.14 -25.19 48.49
CA VAL A 595 -6.28 -25.98 49.71
C VAL A 595 -7.66 -26.58 49.60
N ASP A 596 -7.73 -27.86 49.23
CA ASP A 596 -8.91 -28.67 49.45
C ASP A 596 -9.15 -28.68 50.96
N VAL A 597 -9.96 -27.74 51.42
CA VAL A 597 -10.61 -27.86 52.71
C VAL A 597 -11.57 -29.02 52.54
N ASN A 598 -11.12 -30.17 53.01
CA ASN A 598 -11.91 -31.39 53.10
C ASN A 598 -13.08 -31.10 54.05
N LEU A 599 -14.19 -30.59 53.51
CA LEU A 599 -15.44 -30.45 54.23
C LEU A 599 -15.98 -31.86 54.43
N GLY A 600 -15.88 -32.32 55.68
CA GLY A 600 -16.40 -33.62 56.09
C GLY A 600 -17.89 -33.75 55.80
N GLU A 601 -18.32 -35.01 55.67
CA GLU A 601 -19.68 -35.43 55.39
C GLU A 601 -20.73 -34.70 56.24
N GLU A 602 -21.77 -34.24 55.56
CA GLU A 602 -22.99 -33.66 56.13
C GLU A 602 -23.71 -34.69 57.02
N ILE A 603 -23.72 -34.46 58.33
CA ILE A 603 -24.72 -35.02 59.24
C ILE A 603 -25.20 -33.90 60.18
N ASP A 604 -26.50 -33.56 60.06
CA ASP A 604 -27.30 -32.74 60.96
C ASP A 604 -26.88 -31.27 61.22
N GLY A 605 -26.90 -30.45 60.17
CA GLY A 605 -27.69 -29.20 60.14
C GLY A 605 -27.47 -28.09 61.19
N ARG A 606 -26.35 -28.01 61.93
CA ARG A 606 -26.00 -26.83 62.76
C ARG A 606 -24.49 -26.55 62.81
N LEU A 607 -24.07 -25.45 62.19
CA LEU A 607 -22.72 -24.88 62.32
C LEU A 607 -22.60 -24.13 63.66
N LEU A 608 -21.87 -24.71 64.61
CA LEU A 608 -21.33 -24.02 65.79
C LEU A 608 -19.81 -23.93 65.63
N LEU A 609 -19.27 -22.71 65.58
CA LEU A 609 -17.83 -22.44 65.58
C LEU A 609 -17.26 -22.74 66.98
N ASN A 610 -16.31 -23.67 67.06
CA ASN A 610 -15.60 -24.02 68.29
C ASN A 610 -14.21 -23.34 68.31
N PRO A 611 -13.91 -22.44 69.27
CA PRO A 611 -12.68 -21.65 69.29
C PRO A 611 -11.45 -22.35 69.92
N GLU A 612 -11.48 -23.64 70.26
CA GLU A 612 -10.41 -24.30 71.04
C GLU A 612 -9.30 -25.01 70.24
N LYS A 613 -9.10 -24.73 68.95
CA LYS A 613 -7.98 -25.31 68.16
C LYS A 613 -6.92 -24.31 67.68
N LEU A 614 -6.76 -23.20 68.39
CA LEU A 614 -5.56 -22.36 68.29
C LEU A 614 -4.46 -22.92 69.19
N GLY A 615 -3.66 -23.83 68.64
CA GLY A 615 -2.41 -24.29 69.22
C GLY A 615 -1.31 -23.24 69.04
N LEU A 616 -0.83 -22.73 70.17
CA LEU A 616 0.27 -21.78 70.32
C LEU A 616 1.63 -22.31 69.81
N VAL A 617 2.33 -21.44 69.08
CA VAL A 617 3.73 -21.01 69.26
C VAL A 617 4.82 -22.09 69.31
N ASP A 618 5.75 -22.01 68.34
CA ASP A 618 7.17 -22.02 68.68
C ASP A 618 7.89 -20.83 68.01
N THR A 619 8.71 -20.16 68.81
CA THR A 619 9.42 -18.91 68.51
C THR A 619 10.89 -19.15 68.78
N LYS A 620 11.77 -18.99 67.78
CA LYS A 620 13.10 -18.31 67.85
C LYS A 620 13.93 -18.47 66.55
N PRO A 621 14.97 -17.64 66.31
CA PRO A 621 14.93 -16.71 65.18
C PRO A 621 16.13 -16.84 64.22
N HIS A 622 15.95 -16.43 62.96
CA HIS A 622 17.05 -15.95 62.14
C HIS A 622 16.63 -14.68 61.36
N LYS A 623 17.39 -13.59 61.60
CA LYS A 623 17.47 -12.34 60.82
C LYS A 623 18.70 -12.45 59.87
N PRO A 624 18.93 -11.50 58.94
CA PRO A 624 18.03 -10.98 57.91
C PRO A 624 18.75 -10.88 56.54
N GLY A 625 18.02 -10.69 55.45
CA GLY A 625 18.67 -10.36 54.17
C GLY A 625 17.70 -10.02 53.05
N PHE A 626 17.71 -8.75 52.67
CA PHE A 626 17.18 -8.15 51.44
C PHE A 626 15.70 -7.76 51.39
N ALA A 627 15.53 -6.44 51.51
CA ALA A 627 14.34 -5.68 51.22
C ALA A 627 14.11 -5.57 49.70
N LEU A 628 12.87 -5.81 49.27
CA LEU A 628 12.31 -5.23 48.06
C LEU A 628 11.15 -4.32 48.47
N LYS A 629 11.12 -3.18 47.80
CA LYS A 629 10.31 -1.99 48.10
C LYS A 629 8.82 -2.23 47.96
N ASP A 630 8.10 -1.53 48.84
CA ASP A 630 6.68 -1.29 48.84
C ASP A 630 6.14 -0.84 47.47
N SER A 631 5.03 -1.47 47.06
CA SER A 631 3.99 -0.86 46.23
C SER A 631 2.68 -0.98 47.00
N SER A 632 2.36 0.07 47.75
CA SER A 632 1.09 0.21 48.47
C SER A 632 0.01 0.80 47.56
N GLU A 633 -1.17 0.21 47.71
CA GLU A 633 -2.48 0.87 47.74
C GLU A 633 -3.10 1.31 46.40
N ILE A 634 -3.95 0.39 45.93
CA ILE A 634 -5.18 0.67 45.19
C ILE A 634 -6.17 1.30 46.18
N SER A 635 -6.57 2.55 45.97
CA SER A 635 -7.79 3.12 46.52
C SER A 635 -8.74 3.47 45.36
N ILE A 636 -9.91 2.83 45.38
CA ILE A 636 -11.08 3.22 44.60
C ILE A 636 -11.76 4.34 45.40
N ASP A 637 -12.00 5.49 44.80
CA ASP A 637 -13.04 6.41 45.27
C ASP A 637 -13.61 7.26 44.14
N ASP A 638 -14.86 7.64 44.37
CA ASP A 638 -15.90 8.01 43.42
C ASP A 638 -15.79 9.42 42.81
N GLY A 639 -16.52 9.54 41.70
CA GLY A 639 -16.81 10.69 40.84
C GLY A 639 -16.66 12.12 41.37
N GLU A 640 -16.26 13.01 40.46
CA GLU A 640 -17.00 14.27 40.27
C GLU A 640 -16.74 14.90 38.90
N LYS A 641 -17.81 15.48 38.35
CA LYS A 641 -17.86 16.29 37.14
C LYS A 641 -17.04 17.57 37.32
N VAL A 642 -16.24 17.94 36.34
CA VAL A 642 -15.78 19.34 36.18
C VAL A 642 -15.88 19.76 34.72
N GLU A 643 -16.72 20.76 34.49
CA GLU A 643 -16.81 21.57 33.28
C GLU A 643 -15.49 22.31 33.06
N LEU A 644 -14.92 22.23 31.85
CA LEU A 644 -13.83 23.12 31.43
C LEU A 644 -14.37 24.23 30.55
N ASN A 645 -14.36 25.42 31.16
CA ASN A 645 -14.71 26.69 30.55
C ASN A 645 -13.53 27.26 29.76
N LYS A 646 -13.86 28.00 28.70
CA LYS A 646 -12.95 28.67 27.75
C LYS A 646 -12.22 29.87 28.36
N GLN A 647 -11.18 30.32 27.65
CA GLN A 647 -10.50 31.65 27.61
C GLN A 647 -9.02 31.59 28.06
N SER A 648 -8.01 31.73 27.20
CA SER A 648 -7.56 32.82 26.30
C SER A 648 -6.48 33.73 26.93
N SER A 649 -5.42 33.97 26.14
CA SER A 649 -4.46 35.11 26.22
C SER A 649 -3.45 35.07 27.38
N VAL A 650 -2.23 35.64 27.35
CA VAL A 650 -1.38 36.35 26.38
C VAL A 650 0.01 36.48 27.06
N ARG A 651 1.07 36.64 26.24
CA ARG A 651 2.42 37.19 26.50
C ARG A 651 2.68 37.90 27.86
N ASP A 652 3.82 37.64 28.52
CA ASP A 652 5.12 38.36 28.35
C ASP A 652 6.08 38.23 29.58
N LEU A 653 7.39 38.34 29.29
CA LEU A 653 8.50 38.92 30.08
C LEU A 653 9.15 38.17 31.28
N MET A 654 10.44 37.79 31.10
CA MET A 654 11.67 38.41 31.69
C MET A 654 12.87 37.44 31.56
N ARG A 655 13.97 37.81 30.87
CA ARG A 655 15.25 38.40 31.41
C ARG A 655 15.82 37.60 32.59
N SER A 656 17.11 37.28 32.74
CA SER A 656 18.39 37.58 32.07
C SER A 656 19.51 37.03 33.00
N ARG A 657 20.75 36.96 32.50
CA ARG A 657 22.07 36.80 33.18
C ARG A 657 22.65 35.38 33.16
N ASP A 658 23.67 35.11 32.36
CA ASP A 658 25.08 35.60 32.34
C ASP A 658 25.98 34.64 33.13
N SER A 659 26.92 33.97 32.46
CA SER A 659 28.33 34.38 32.49
C SER A 659 29.26 33.33 31.86
N ASP A 660 29.98 33.78 30.83
CA ASP A 660 31.43 33.63 30.59
C ASP A 660 32.13 32.26 30.66
N LYS A 661 32.79 31.90 29.53
CA LYS A 661 34.25 32.08 29.37
C LYS A 661 34.73 31.79 27.94
N SER A 662 35.36 32.79 27.32
CA SER A 662 36.26 32.69 26.14
C SER A 662 37.68 32.23 26.57
N PRO A 663 38.61 31.90 25.64
CA PRO A 663 39.39 32.91 24.88
C PRO A 663 39.68 32.55 23.39
N LYS A 664 39.59 33.51 22.44
CA LYS A 664 40.67 34.31 21.75
C LYS A 664 41.78 33.46 21.07
N VAL A 665 42.17 33.68 19.80
CA VAL A 665 43.05 34.79 19.33
C VAL A 665 43.26 34.73 17.77
N THR A 666 42.99 35.86 17.06
CA THR A 666 43.66 36.53 15.89
C THR A 666 43.88 35.82 14.53
N ASN A 667 43.92 36.45 13.32
CA ASN A 667 44.14 37.84 12.85
C ASN A 667 43.60 38.01 11.41
N GLU A 668 43.24 39.25 11.04
CA GLU A 668 43.00 39.76 9.66
C GLU A 668 44.33 40.08 8.92
N PRO A 669 44.33 40.58 7.65
CA PRO A 669 43.99 41.99 7.36
C PRO A 669 43.18 42.28 6.07
N GLU A 670 42.35 43.32 6.20
CA GLU A 670 41.98 44.45 5.32
C GLU A 670 42.35 44.47 3.81
N HIS A 671 41.38 44.91 2.99
CA HIS A 671 41.62 45.89 1.93
C HIS A 671 40.34 46.70 1.61
N GLU A 672 40.43 48.02 1.79
CA GLU A 672 39.54 49.08 1.31
C GLU A 672 39.50 49.13 -0.24
N LEU A 673 38.42 49.71 -0.81
CA LEU A 673 38.48 50.79 -1.81
C LEU A 673 37.07 51.28 -2.22
N ASP A 674 36.83 52.54 -1.89
CA ASP A 674 36.20 53.67 -2.62
C ASP A 674 34.93 53.55 -3.48
N ASP A 675 34.09 54.56 -3.22
CA ASP A 675 32.85 54.99 -3.86
C ASP A 675 33.14 56.31 -4.59
N ASP A 676 32.79 56.46 -5.88
CA ASP A 676 32.27 57.72 -6.47
C ASP A 676 31.98 57.63 -7.99
N SER A 677 30.68 57.71 -8.30
CA SER A 677 30.03 58.78 -9.08
C SER A 677 30.14 58.96 -10.63
N VAL A 678 28.95 59.24 -11.20
CA VAL A 678 28.59 60.13 -12.35
C VAL A 678 28.41 59.58 -13.79
N ARG A 679 27.13 59.61 -14.19
CA ARG A 679 26.48 60.00 -15.48
C ARG A 679 27.26 59.96 -16.80
N SER A 680 26.62 59.35 -17.81
CA SER A 680 26.29 60.06 -19.07
C SER A 680 25.04 59.47 -19.75
N GLN A 681 24.17 60.37 -20.21
CA GLN A 681 23.09 60.14 -21.18
C GLN A 681 23.60 60.45 -22.59
N VAL A 682 23.06 59.76 -23.61
CA VAL A 682 22.74 60.12 -25.03
C VAL A 682 22.60 58.75 -25.74
N GLY A 683 21.63 58.37 -26.56
CA GLY A 683 20.52 59.02 -27.24
C GLY A 683 20.24 58.23 -28.55
N VAL A 684 18.98 57.78 -28.72
CA VAL A 684 18.22 57.65 -29.98
C VAL A 684 18.73 56.70 -31.11
N LYS A 685 17.94 55.65 -31.44
CA LYS A 685 17.18 55.57 -32.71
C LYS A 685 16.24 54.36 -32.78
N LYS A 686 14.99 54.66 -33.15
CA LYS A 686 13.94 53.76 -33.63
C LYS A 686 14.29 53.21 -35.02
N THR A 687 13.93 51.96 -35.28
CA THR A 687 13.38 51.53 -36.58
C THR A 687 12.39 50.39 -36.35
N ASP A 688 11.23 50.55 -36.95
CA ASP A 688 10.10 49.62 -37.06
C ASP A 688 9.65 49.74 -38.54
N PRO A 689 8.68 48.97 -39.03
CA PRO A 689 8.74 47.59 -39.52
C PRO A 689 8.40 47.50 -41.04
N THR A 690 8.59 46.35 -41.72
CA THR A 690 7.69 45.93 -42.83
C THR A 690 7.94 44.52 -43.41
N THR A 691 6.83 43.77 -43.54
CA THR A 691 6.39 42.80 -44.60
C THR A 691 7.11 41.48 -44.88
N GLN A 692 6.38 40.35 -44.73
CA GLN A 692 5.69 39.55 -45.79
C GLN A 692 5.01 38.33 -45.11
N LYS A 693 3.68 38.17 -45.07
CA LYS A 693 2.71 37.59 -46.07
C LYS A 693 2.99 36.14 -46.53
N GLY A 694 2.02 35.26 -46.24
CA GLY A 694 1.72 33.95 -46.90
C GLY A 694 0.86 33.06 -45.99
N GLN A 695 -0.49 33.15 -45.99
CA GLN A 695 -1.45 32.29 -46.73
C GLN A 695 -1.18 30.77 -46.59
N SER A 696 -1.93 30.03 -45.77
CA SER A 696 -3.27 29.42 -45.98
C SER A 696 -3.19 27.95 -46.43
N LEU A 697 -3.86 27.04 -45.71
CA LEU A 697 -4.70 25.96 -46.25
C LEU A 697 -5.39 25.17 -45.11
N LYS A 698 -6.74 25.23 -45.09
CA LYS A 698 -7.61 24.11 -44.73
C LYS A 698 -7.37 22.99 -45.76
N THR A 699 -7.39 21.70 -45.48
CA THR A 699 -8.51 20.75 -45.20
C THR A 699 -7.79 19.38 -45.14
N GLN A 700 -8.19 18.38 -44.36
CA GLN A 700 -9.44 17.62 -44.41
C GLN A 700 -9.63 16.88 -43.08
#